data_AF-A0A1B8HPD7-F1
#
_entry.id   AF-A0A1B8HPD7-F1
#
_cell.length_a   1.000
_cell.length_b   1.000
_cell.length_c   1.000
_cell.angle_alpha   90.00
_cell.angle_beta   90.00
_cell.angle_gamma   90.00
#
_symmetry.space_group_name_H-M   'P 1'
#
loop_
_entity.id
_entity.type
_entity.pdbx_description
1 polymer ?
#
loop_
_entity_poly.entity_id
_entity_poly.type
_entity_poly.pdbx_seq_one_letter_code
_entity_poly.pdbx_strand_id
1 'polypeptide(L)'
;MAKDKKKGFFSWLGFGRKDDENQSQESQEQQAEQARLAQEQAQRDAGIAEQARLAEEQALHDAEMAEQARLAQEQAQRDAQVAEQARLAEELARRDAQIAELTRLTQEQARLAEEQTRRDAEIAEQARLAEEQARHDAEMAEQARLAGEQARRDAQAAEEQRFAQEQARRNAEITEQQRLAEEKRQAQEQAAEQQRAEEAQRQAKEQALRDAQALKQQRLAEEQRLAQEQAAEQQRAEEEQRLVREQAQRDAEAAKQQRIAEDARLAQEQAAEQQRLAQEQARRDAEIAEQERLAEEQALRDAEAAKLAESAEEQRLAEEEEALRLAQAQADAEDAQEIENESPAPAATQEKPAKEGFFARLKRSLVRTRENIGSGFFSIFRGKKIDDDLFEELEEQLLVADVGVETTRKIITSLTQHASRRDLKDAEALFTKLREEMGDILATVDKPLVIEDKKPYVILMVGVNGVGKTTTIGKMARQYQAQGKSVMLAAGDTFRAAAVEQLQVWGERNNISVIGQHTGADPASVIFDAIQSAKAKGVDVLIADTAGRLQNKAHLMEELKKIVRVMKKLDEDAPHEIMLTLDASTGQNAVSQARLFNEAVGLTGLTLTKLDGTAKGGVIFAIADQFGIPIRYIGVGEGIDDLRPFKADDFIEALFARED
;
A
#
# COMPACT_ATOMS: atom_id res chain seq x y z
N MET A 1 -88.58 57.07 147.56
CA MET A 1 -89.83 57.80 147.88
C MET A 1 -90.70 56.83 148.66
N ALA A 2 -90.97 57.03 149.95
CA ALA A 2 -91.89 58.02 150.53
C ALA A 2 -93.38 57.66 150.33
N LYS A 3 -94.04 57.36 151.47
CA LYS A 3 -95.46 57.63 151.82
C LYS A 3 -96.55 56.75 151.16
N ASP A 4 -97.71 56.51 151.79
CA ASP A 4 -98.10 56.63 153.21
C ASP A 4 -99.34 55.75 153.49
N LYS A 5 -99.38 55.15 154.69
CA LYS A 5 -100.49 55.18 155.68
C LYS A 5 -101.92 55.53 155.19
N LYS A 6 -102.95 54.75 155.55
CA LYS A 6 -103.77 54.77 156.81
C LYS A 6 -105.04 53.94 156.48
N LYS A 7 -105.92 53.41 157.34
CA LYS A 7 -106.20 53.21 158.79
C LYS A 7 -107.31 52.12 158.79
N GLY A 8 -107.63 51.34 159.82
CA GLY A 8 -107.36 51.47 161.25
C GLY A 8 -108.66 51.60 162.05
N PHE A 9 -109.00 50.53 162.79
CA PHE A 9 -109.68 50.52 164.10
C PHE A 9 -111.23 50.65 164.23
N PHE A 10 -111.86 49.60 164.78
CA PHE A 10 -112.75 49.69 165.96
C PHE A 10 -112.66 48.38 166.78
N SER A 11 -113.12 48.37 168.03
CA SER A 11 -112.83 47.32 169.04
C SER A 11 -114.09 46.71 169.71
N TRP A 12 -113.87 45.86 170.75
CA TRP A 12 -114.82 45.22 171.70
C TRP A 12 -115.20 43.77 171.33
N LEU A 13 -115.16 42.73 172.19
CA LEU A 13 -114.77 42.54 173.61
C LEU A 13 -114.34 41.06 173.83
N GLY A 14 -113.46 40.78 174.80
CA GLY A 14 -113.75 39.70 175.78
C GLY A 14 -112.84 38.47 175.89
N PHE A 15 -112.04 38.45 176.98
CA PHE A 15 -111.54 37.30 177.78
C PHE A 15 -110.77 36.12 177.15
N GLY A 16 -109.65 35.79 177.80
CA GLY A 16 -108.95 34.49 177.65
C GLY A 16 -107.49 34.60 177.20
N ARG A 17 -106.54 34.77 178.15
CA ARG A 17 -105.10 34.59 177.86
C ARG A 17 -104.28 34.22 179.09
N LYS A 18 -103.68 33.05 179.01
CA LYS A 18 -102.42 32.60 179.64
C LYS A 18 -101.76 31.64 178.63
N ASP A 19 -100.52 31.26 178.90
CA ASP A 19 -99.76 30.23 178.17
C ASP A 19 -99.13 30.70 176.84
N ASP A 20 -98.37 31.81 176.90
CA ASP A 20 -97.39 32.21 175.88
C ASP A 20 -95.97 31.97 176.42
N GLU A 21 -95.39 30.78 176.15
CA GLU A 21 -93.93 30.55 176.17
C GLU A 21 -93.47 29.31 175.38
N ASN A 22 -94.39 28.41 174.98
CA ASN A 22 -94.06 27.18 174.22
C ASN A 22 -94.36 27.23 172.70
N GLN A 23 -95.12 28.23 172.21
CA GLN A 23 -95.57 28.27 170.80
C GLN A 23 -94.56 28.87 169.80
N SER A 24 -93.47 29.46 170.27
CA SER A 24 -92.49 30.16 169.43
C SER A 24 -91.44 29.26 168.77
N GLN A 25 -91.28 28.01 169.23
CA GLN A 25 -90.33 27.04 168.63
C GLN A 25 -90.97 26.20 167.52
N GLU A 26 -92.16 25.62 167.72
CA GLU A 26 -92.83 24.77 166.72
C GLU A 26 -93.15 25.52 165.40
N SER A 27 -93.52 26.80 165.47
CA SER A 27 -93.77 27.61 164.26
C SER A 27 -92.49 27.91 163.44
N GLN A 28 -91.31 27.91 164.08
CA GLN A 28 -90.04 28.09 163.35
C GLN A 28 -89.59 26.79 162.69
N GLU A 29 -89.81 25.63 163.31
CA GLU A 29 -89.53 24.33 162.70
C GLU A 29 -90.42 24.05 161.48
N GLN A 30 -91.73 24.31 161.56
CA GLN A 30 -92.63 24.10 160.41
C GLN A 30 -92.31 25.01 159.21
N GLN A 31 -91.90 26.27 159.45
CA GLN A 31 -91.46 27.16 158.37
C GLN A 31 -90.11 26.71 157.76
N ALA A 32 -89.19 26.20 158.59
CA ALA A 32 -87.93 25.64 158.11
C ALA A 32 -88.16 24.36 157.27
N GLU A 33 -89.10 23.50 157.66
CA GLU A 33 -89.43 22.27 156.93
C GLU A 33 -90.11 22.57 155.59
N GLN A 34 -91.08 23.50 155.53
CA GLN A 34 -91.66 23.96 154.26
C GLN A 34 -90.63 24.59 153.32
N ALA A 35 -89.73 25.44 153.85
CA ALA A 35 -88.67 26.02 153.05
C ALA A 35 -87.71 24.96 152.48
N ARG A 36 -87.41 23.93 153.28
CA ARG A 36 -86.55 22.80 152.88
C ARG A 36 -87.20 21.94 151.79
N LEU A 37 -88.49 21.64 151.90
CA LEU A 37 -89.25 20.90 150.87
C LEU A 37 -89.35 21.69 149.56
N ALA A 38 -89.61 23.00 149.63
CA ALA A 38 -89.63 23.86 148.45
C ALA A 38 -88.25 23.95 147.78
N GLN A 39 -87.17 24.00 148.57
CA GLN A 39 -85.79 23.96 148.07
C GLN A 39 -85.45 22.61 147.41
N GLU A 40 -85.88 21.50 147.99
CA GLU A 40 -85.67 20.16 147.43
C GLU A 40 -86.46 19.98 146.11
N GLN A 41 -87.70 20.46 146.05
CA GLN A 41 -88.49 20.42 144.82
C GLN A 41 -87.89 21.30 143.72
N ALA A 42 -87.46 22.53 144.05
CA ALA A 42 -86.74 23.38 143.10
C ALA A 42 -85.42 22.77 142.61
N GLN A 43 -84.70 22.02 143.46
CA GLN A 43 -83.50 21.28 143.06
C GLN A 43 -83.82 20.11 142.12
N ARG A 44 -84.93 19.39 142.33
CA ARG A 44 -85.39 18.32 141.42
C ARG A 44 -85.82 18.89 140.06
N ASP A 45 -86.60 19.96 140.05
CA ASP A 45 -87.05 20.61 138.81
C ASP A 45 -85.87 21.21 138.03
N ALA A 46 -84.89 21.79 138.72
CA ALA A 46 -83.63 22.23 138.12
C ALA A 46 -82.81 21.07 137.53
N GLY A 47 -82.71 19.94 138.24
CA GLY A 47 -82.01 18.75 137.74
C GLY A 47 -82.70 18.10 136.52
N ILE A 48 -84.03 18.12 136.47
CA ILE A 48 -84.79 17.66 135.29
C ILE A 48 -84.57 18.62 134.11
N ALA A 49 -84.57 19.93 134.34
CA ALA A 49 -84.28 20.92 133.31
C ALA A 49 -82.82 20.82 132.79
N GLU A 50 -81.86 20.54 133.67
CA GLU A 50 -80.46 20.30 133.29
C GLU A 50 -80.31 19.01 132.48
N GLN A 51 -80.96 17.91 132.88
CA GLN A 51 -80.99 16.66 132.10
C GLN A 51 -81.65 16.84 130.73
N ALA A 52 -82.75 17.60 130.65
CA ALA A 52 -83.41 17.91 129.38
C ALA A 52 -82.49 18.72 128.45
N ARG A 53 -81.78 19.73 128.99
CA ARG A 53 -80.82 20.54 128.22
C ARG A 53 -79.63 19.72 127.74
N LEU A 54 -79.09 18.83 128.58
CA LEU A 54 -78.01 17.91 128.21
C LEU A 54 -78.46 16.91 127.13
N ALA A 55 -79.69 16.40 127.20
CA ALA A 55 -80.24 15.53 126.17
C ALA A 55 -80.46 16.25 124.83
N GLU A 56 -80.87 17.52 124.85
CA GLU A 56 -80.98 18.36 123.65
C GLU A 56 -79.61 18.69 123.05
N GLU A 57 -78.63 19.05 123.89
CA GLU A 57 -77.23 19.29 123.49
C GLU A 57 -76.58 18.04 122.89
N GLN A 58 -76.86 16.85 123.46
CA GLN A 58 -76.39 15.58 122.95
C GLN A 58 -77.10 15.16 121.64
N ALA A 59 -78.41 15.39 121.51
CA ALA A 59 -79.14 15.14 120.27
C ALA A 59 -78.70 16.06 119.11
N LEU A 60 -78.33 17.31 119.41
CA LEU A 60 -77.72 18.22 118.44
C LEU A 60 -76.35 17.72 117.99
N HIS A 61 -75.50 17.27 118.92
CA HIS A 61 -74.18 16.72 118.58
C HIS A 61 -74.27 15.43 117.75
N ASP A 62 -75.18 14.53 118.10
CA ASP A 62 -75.44 13.30 117.30
C ASP A 62 -75.96 13.64 115.89
N ALA A 63 -76.77 14.70 115.75
CA ALA A 63 -77.23 15.18 114.45
C ALA A 63 -76.11 15.82 113.60
N GLU A 64 -75.22 16.62 114.21
CA GLU A 64 -74.03 17.16 113.54
C GLU A 64 -73.09 16.04 113.08
N MET A 65 -72.85 15.04 113.92
CA MET A 65 -72.02 13.87 113.58
C MET A 65 -72.66 13.05 112.45
N ALA A 66 -73.98 12.89 112.44
CA ALA A 66 -74.70 12.23 111.34
C ALA A 66 -74.63 13.04 110.02
N GLU A 67 -74.70 14.37 110.07
CA GLU A 67 -74.52 15.21 108.89
C GLU A 67 -73.08 15.16 108.36
N GLN A 68 -72.08 15.23 109.24
CA GLN A 68 -70.67 15.06 108.86
C GLN A 68 -70.41 13.68 108.23
N ALA A 69 -70.99 12.61 108.79
CA ALA A 69 -70.90 11.27 108.21
C ALA A 69 -71.55 11.18 106.82
N ARG A 70 -72.72 11.82 106.62
CA ARG A 70 -73.37 11.92 105.30
C ARG A 70 -72.51 12.67 104.29
N LEU A 71 -71.95 13.81 104.67
CA LEU A 71 -71.07 14.62 103.80
C LEU A 71 -69.79 13.88 103.44
N ALA A 72 -69.17 13.16 104.39
CA ALA A 72 -68.00 12.33 104.13
C ALA A 72 -68.33 11.16 103.20
N GLN A 73 -69.50 10.54 103.33
CA GLN A 73 -69.96 9.48 102.42
C GLN A 73 -70.23 10.03 101.01
N GLU A 74 -70.85 11.21 100.89
CA GLU A 74 -71.09 11.87 99.60
C GLU A 74 -69.77 12.27 98.92
N GLN A 75 -68.80 12.78 99.68
CA GLN A 75 -67.47 13.10 99.17
C GLN A 75 -66.74 11.84 98.70
N ALA A 76 -66.74 10.75 99.48
CA ALA A 76 -66.15 9.48 99.07
C ALA A 76 -66.81 8.89 97.81
N GLN A 77 -68.12 9.08 97.61
CA GLN A 77 -68.81 8.69 96.37
C GLN A 77 -68.37 9.53 95.17
N ARG A 78 -68.21 10.86 95.33
CA ARG A 78 -67.70 11.75 94.28
C ARG A 78 -66.26 11.41 93.91
N ASP A 79 -65.39 11.20 94.89
CA ASP A 79 -63.99 10.83 94.67
C ASP A 79 -63.87 9.46 93.95
N ALA A 80 -64.73 8.49 94.30
CA ALA A 80 -64.82 7.21 93.61
C ALA A 80 -65.28 7.36 92.14
N GLN A 81 -66.27 8.22 91.86
CA GLN A 81 -66.72 8.51 90.49
C GLN A 81 -65.64 9.19 89.65
N VAL A 82 -64.88 10.14 90.24
CA VAL A 82 -63.74 10.79 89.56
C VAL A 82 -62.63 9.78 89.26
N ALA A 83 -62.32 8.87 90.20
CA ALA A 83 -61.34 7.81 89.99
C ALA A 83 -61.78 6.81 88.89
N GLU A 84 -63.07 6.46 88.83
CA GLU A 84 -63.61 5.60 87.76
C GLU A 84 -63.55 6.29 86.39
N GLN A 85 -63.94 7.58 86.30
CA GLN A 85 -63.83 8.37 85.08
C GLN A 85 -62.38 8.50 84.61
N ALA A 86 -61.43 8.73 85.52
CA ALA A 86 -60.00 8.78 85.19
C ALA A 86 -59.50 7.44 84.63
N ARG A 87 -59.91 6.31 85.22
CA ARG A 87 -59.54 4.96 84.72
C ARG A 87 -60.11 4.69 83.32
N LEU A 88 -61.36 5.09 83.07
CA LEU A 88 -62.00 4.95 81.76
C LEU A 88 -61.33 5.84 80.70
N ALA A 89 -60.94 7.07 81.07
CA ALA A 89 -60.20 7.96 80.18
C ALA A 89 -58.81 7.40 79.82
N GLU A 90 -58.10 6.80 80.78
CA GLU A 90 -56.82 6.14 80.53
C GLU A 90 -56.98 4.89 79.63
N GLU A 91 -58.04 4.10 79.82
CA GLU A 91 -58.33 2.94 78.98
C GLU A 91 -58.68 3.35 77.53
N LEU A 92 -59.45 4.44 77.35
CA LEU A 92 -59.73 5.01 76.03
C LEU A 92 -58.44 5.51 75.35
N ALA A 93 -57.61 6.29 76.05
CA ALA A 93 -56.35 6.79 75.50
C ALA A 93 -55.40 5.65 75.07
N ARG A 94 -55.39 4.53 75.80
CA ARG A 94 -54.63 3.32 75.40
C ARG A 94 -55.19 2.65 74.14
N ARG A 95 -56.52 2.58 74.00
CA ARG A 95 -57.17 2.05 72.78
C ARG A 95 -56.93 2.94 71.56
N ASP A 96 -57.03 4.26 71.72
CA ASP A 96 -56.77 5.22 70.64
C ASP A 96 -55.31 5.16 70.17
N ALA A 97 -54.36 5.00 71.10
CA ALA A 97 -52.94 4.78 70.77
C ALA A 97 -52.72 3.48 69.97
N GLN A 98 -53.37 2.37 70.36
CA GLN A 98 -53.31 1.10 69.61
C GLN A 98 -53.92 1.20 68.21
N ILE A 99 -55.04 1.93 68.07
CA ILE A 99 -55.68 2.18 66.77
C ILE A 99 -54.77 3.03 65.87
N ALA A 100 -54.10 4.05 66.43
CA ALA A 100 -53.13 4.86 65.68
C ALA A 100 -51.92 4.03 65.21
N GLU A 101 -51.39 3.14 66.06
CA GLU A 101 -50.28 2.24 65.71
C GLU A 101 -50.68 1.25 64.61
N LEU A 102 -51.84 0.59 64.73
CA LEU A 102 -52.39 -0.29 63.70
C LEU A 102 -52.62 0.45 62.37
N THR A 103 -53.13 1.68 62.43
CA THR A 103 -53.35 2.51 61.23
C THR A 103 -52.02 2.80 60.52
N ARG A 104 -50.98 3.19 61.28
CA ARG A 104 -49.63 3.40 60.73
C ARG A 104 -49.06 2.13 60.10
N LEU A 105 -49.12 1.00 60.78
CA LEU A 105 -48.61 -0.28 60.26
C LEU A 105 -49.34 -0.69 58.97
N THR A 106 -50.64 -0.45 58.89
CA THR A 106 -51.45 -0.73 57.69
C THR A 106 -51.04 0.18 56.52
N GLN A 107 -50.80 1.47 56.77
CA GLN A 107 -50.29 2.41 55.76
C GLN A 107 -48.87 2.04 55.29
N GLU A 108 -48.02 1.57 56.20
CA GLU A 108 -46.66 1.14 55.90
C GLU A 108 -46.65 -0.12 55.02
N GLN A 109 -47.52 -1.10 55.31
CA GLN A 109 -47.73 -2.27 54.45
C GLN A 109 -48.30 -1.92 53.07
N ALA A 110 -49.27 -1.00 52.99
CA ALA A 110 -49.82 -0.54 51.71
C ALA A 110 -48.74 0.10 50.83
N ARG A 111 -47.90 0.97 51.40
CA ARG A 111 -46.78 1.60 50.67
C ARG A 111 -45.77 0.59 50.16
N LEU A 112 -45.45 -0.44 50.95
CA LEU A 112 -44.54 -1.52 50.53
C LEU A 112 -45.13 -2.36 49.39
N ALA A 113 -46.44 -2.62 49.40
CA ALA A 113 -47.12 -3.32 48.32
C ALA A 113 -47.17 -2.51 47.01
N GLU A 114 -47.38 -1.20 47.08
CA GLU A 114 -47.28 -0.28 45.94
C GLU A 114 -45.84 -0.21 45.38
N GLU A 115 -44.83 -0.15 46.25
CA GLU A 115 -43.43 -0.14 45.83
C GLU A 115 -43.03 -1.47 45.16
N GLN A 116 -43.52 -2.61 45.68
CA GLN A 116 -43.25 -3.92 45.10
C GLN A 116 -43.94 -4.09 43.73
N THR A 117 -45.23 -3.77 43.62
CA THR A 117 -45.94 -3.83 42.32
C THR A 117 -45.33 -2.90 41.27
N ARG A 118 -44.79 -1.75 41.67
CA ARG A 118 -44.03 -0.88 40.76
C ARG A 118 -42.74 -1.54 40.26
N ARG A 119 -41.95 -2.16 41.14
CA ARG A 119 -40.71 -2.87 40.75
C ARG A 119 -41.01 -4.05 39.82
N ASP A 120 -42.06 -4.82 40.10
CA ASP A 120 -42.49 -5.94 39.26
C ASP A 120 -42.91 -5.46 37.86
N ALA A 121 -43.56 -4.29 37.76
CA ALA A 121 -43.89 -3.66 36.47
C ALA A 121 -42.65 -3.17 35.70
N GLU A 122 -41.69 -2.54 36.38
CA GLU A 122 -40.42 -2.09 35.78
C GLU A 122 -39.60 -3.27 35.25
N ILE A 123 -39.58 -4.42 35.96
CA ILE A 123 -38.94 -5.66 35.51
C ILE A 123 -39.67 -6.25 34.29
N ALA A 124 -41.00 -6.26 34.27
CA ALA A 124 -41.78 -6.76 33.15
C ALA A 124 -41.58 -5.91 31.87
N GLU A 125 -41.45 -4.59 32.00
CA GLU A 125 -41.14 -3.70 30.87
C GLU A 125 -39.73 -3.95 30.31
N GLN A 126 -38.72 -4.12 31.18
CA GLN A 126 -37.36 -4.46 30.76
C GLN A 126 -37.30 -5.82 30.04
N ALA A 127 -38.03 -6.82 30.54
CA ALA A 127 -38.12 -8.13 29.89
C ALA A 127 -38.74 -8.04 28.49
N ARG A 128 -39.81 -7.25 28.31
CA ARG A 128 -40.44 -7.02 27.00
C ARG A 128 -39.47 -6.36 26.01
N LEU A 129 -38.77 -5.31 26.44
CA LEU A 129 -37.80 -4.61 25.59
C LEU A 129 -36.62 -5.50 25.18
N ALA A 130 -36.15 -6.37 26.09
CA ALA A 130 -35.11 -7.35 25.77
C ALA A 130 -35.60 -8.41 24.76
N GLU A 131 -36.85 -8.86 24.85
CA GLU A 131 -37.43 -9.79 23.87
C GLU A 131 -37.62 -9.13 22.49
N GLU A 132 -38.05 -7.87 22.45
CA GLU A 132 -38.20 -7.09 21.22
C GLU A 132 -36.85 -6.87 20.52
N GLN A 133 -35.80 -6.51 21.27
CA GLN A 133 -34.43 -6.40 20.75
C GLN A 133 -33.92 -7.74 20.21
N ALA A 134 -34.11 -8.84 20.94
CA ALA A 134 -33.67 -10.17 20.52
C ALA A 134 -34.36 -10.65 19.23
N ARG A 135 -35.62 -10.26 18.99
CA ARG A 135 -36.32 -10.54 17.73
C ARG A 135 -35.73 -9.74 16.57
N HIS A 136 -35.48 -8.44 16.76
CA HIS A 136 -34.85 -7.60 15.75
C HIS A 136 -33.44 -8.10 15.37
N ASP A 137 -32.64 -8.48 16.35
CA ASP A 137 -31.29 -9.01 16.13
C ASP A 137 -31.33 -10.36 15.38
N ALA A 138 -32.33 -11.20 15.64
CA ALA A 138 -32.55 -12.45 14.91
C ALA A 138 -32.99 -12.22 13.45
N GLU A 139 -33.90 -11.26 13.19
CA GLU A 139 -34.30 -10.89 11.83
C GLU A 139 -33.13 -10.34 11.02
N MET A 140 -32.30 -9.48 11.61
CA MET A 140 -31.07 -8.96 10.98
C MET A 140 -30.06 -10.08 10.67
N ALA A 141 -29.89 -11.05 11.58
CA ALA A 141 -29.03 -12.20 11.34
C ALA A 141 -29.55 -13.11 10.21
N GLU A 142 -30.86 -13.30 10.09
CA GLU A 142 -31.45 -14.06 8.97
C GLU A 142 -31.29 -13.33 7.63
N GLN A 143 -31.54 -12.01 7.58
CA GLN A 143 -31.29 -11.20 6.38
C GLN A 143 -29.81 -11.27 5.94
N ALA A 144 -28.87 -11.17 6.89
CA ALA A 144 -27.45 -11.31 6.60
C ALA A 144 -27.08 -12.69 6.06
N ARG A 145 -27.70 -13.77 6.58
CA ARG A 145 -27.51 -15.14 6.06
C ARG A 145 -28.02 -15.27 4.61
N LEU A 146 -29.21 -14.77 4.33
CA LEU A 146 -29.82 -14.83 2.99
C LEU A 146 -29.00 -14.02 1.97
N ALA A 147 -28.53 -12.82 2.35
CA ALA A 147 -27.64 -12.02 1.51
C ALA A 147 -26.30 -12.75 1.24
N GLY A 148 -25.73 -13.43 2.23
CA GLY A 148 -24.53 -14.25 2.09
C GLY A 148 -24.71 -15.48 1.20
N GLU A 149 -25.87 -16.14 1.26
CA GLU A 149 -26.22 -17.25 0.35
C GLU A 149 -26.40 -16.78 -1.10
N GLN A 150 -27.03 -15.61 -1.30
CA GLN A 150 -27.19 -15.02 -2.64
C GLN A 150 -25.84 -14.60 -3.24
N ALA A 151 -25.01 -13.89 -2.48
CA ALA A 151 -23.67 -13.47 -2.94
C ALA A 151 -22.77 -14.67 -3.32
N ARG A 152 -22.92 -15.82 -2.65
CA ARG A 152 -22.21 -17.07 -3.03
C ARG A 152 -22.69 -17.63 -4.37
N ARG A 153 -24.00 -17.60 -4.65
CA ARG A 153 -24.55 -18.04 -5.95
C ARG A 153 -24.09 -17.12 -7.09
N ASP A 154 -24.14 -15.81 -6.87
CA ASP A 154 -23.73 -14.82 -7.86
C ASP A 154 -22.22 -14.93 -8.15
N ALA A 155 -21.40 -15.20 -7.13
CA ALA A 155 -19.97 -15.49 -7.30
C ALA A 155 -19.72 -16.77 -8.12
N GLN A 156 -20.44 -17.86 -7.83
CA GLN A 156 -20.32 -19.12 -8.59
C GLN A 156 -20.71 -18.94 -10.07
N ALA A 157 -21.82 -18.24 -10.35
CA ALA A 157 -22.24 -17.93 -11.71
C ALA A 157 -21.22 -17.06 -12.46
N ALA A 158 -20.58 -16.10 -11.77
CA ALA A 158 -19.52 -15.27 -12.34
C ALA A 158 -18.22 -16.07 -12.62
N GLU A 159 -17.88 -17.06 -11.79
CA GLU A 159 -16.75 -17.97 -12.03
C GLU A 159 -17.01 -18.88 -13.24
N GLU A 160 -18.21 -19.46 -13.37
CA GLU A 160 -18.60 -20.27 -14.54
C GLU A 160 -18.53 -19.46 -15.84
N GLN A 161 -19.05 -18.22 -15.84
CA GLN A 161 -18.96 -17.33 -17.01
C GLN A 161 -17.51 -16.98 -17.37
N ARG A 162 -16.65 -16.69 -16.39
CA ARG A 162 -15.22 -16.42 -16.64
C ARG A 162 -14.52 -17.63 -17.23
N PHE A 163 -14.77 -18.82 -16.71
CA PHE A 163 -14.20 -20.06 -17.22
C PHE A 163 -14.63 -20.34 -18.67
N ALA A 164 -15.92 -20.11 -18.99
CA ALA A 164 -16.43 -20.23 -20.35
C ALA A 164 -15.78 -19.21 -21.32
N GLN A 165 -15.61 -17.95 -20.89
CA GLN A 165 -14.91 -16.93 -21.68
C GLN A 165 -13.42 -17.26 -21.88
N GLU A 166 -12.72 -17.76 -20.86
CA GLU A 166 -11.31 -18.16 -20.98
C GLU A 166 -11.13 -19.35 -21.94
N GLN A 167 -12.03 -20.34 -21.91
CA GLN A 167 -12.02 -21.44 -22.88
C GLN A 167 -12.30 -20.95 -24.31
N ALA A 168 -13.31 -20.09 -24.50
CA ALA A 168 -13.61 -19.52 -25.81
C ALA A 168 -12.42 -18.75 -26.38
N ARG A 169 -11.74 -17.95 -25.53
CA ARG A 169 -10.52 -17.21 -25.90
C ARG A 169 -9.36 -18.15 -26.26
N ARG A 170 -9.08 -19.19 -25.47
CA ARG A 170 -8.02 -20.17 -25.81
C ARG A 170 -8.30 -20.87 -27.14
N ASN A 171 -9.55 -21.24 -27.41
CA ASN A 171 -9.92 -21.88 -28.66
C ASN A 171 -9.73 -20.93 -29.86
N ALA A 172 -10.04 -19.64 -29.70
CA ALA A 172 -9.76 -18.62 -30.71
C ALA A 172 -8.25 -18.42 -30.95
N GLU A 173 -7.44 -18.30 -29.89
CA GLU A 173 -5.98 -18.17 -29.96
C GLU A 173 -5.33 -19.39 -30.64
N ILE A 174 -5.82 -20.61 -30.38
CA ILE A 174 -5.36 -21.85 -31.05
C ILE A 174 -5.71 -21.83 -32.55
N THR A 175 -6.94 -21.44 -32.89
CA THR A 175 -7.38 -21.33 -34.31
C THR A 175 -6.53 -20.31 -35.07
N GLU A 176 -6.25 -19.16 -34.46
CA GLU A 176 -5.41 -18.13 -35.08
C GLU A 176 -3.95 -18.59 -35.27
N GLN A 177 -3.38 -19.28 -34.28
CA GLN A 177 -2.04 -19.87 -34.41
C GLN A 177 -1.97 -20.92 -35.53
N GLN A 178 -3.02 -21.73 -35.71
CA GLN A 178 -3.10 -22.70 -36.81
C GLN A 178 -3.14 -22.00 -38.18
N ARG A 179 -3.97 -20.96 -38.34
CA ARG A 179 -4.02 -20.15 -39.58
C ARG A 179 -2.66 -19.52 -39.90
N LEU A 180 -2.02 -18.88 -38.92
CA LEU A 180 -0.71 -18.24 -39.10
C LEU A 180 0.41 -19.25 -39.40
N ALA A 181 0.32 -20.49 -38.89
CA ALA A 181 1.26 -21.56 -39.22
C ALA A 181 1.05 -22.07 -40.65
N GLU A 182 -0.19 -22.19 -41.11
CA GLU A 182 -0.53 -22.59 -42.48
C GLU A 182 -0.12 -21.52 -43.50
N GLU A 183 -0.39 -20.24 -43.25
CA GLU A 183 0.06 -19.13 -44.09
C GLU A 183 1.60 -19.07 -44.21
N LYS A 184 2.32 -19.26 -43.09
CA LYS A 184 3.79 -19.32 -43.11
C LYS A 184 4.30 -20.52 -43.92
N ARG A 185 3.63 -21.66 -43.84
CA ARG A 185 4.00 -22.86 -44.61
C ARG A 185 3.78 -22.63 -46.10
N GLN A 186 2.65 -22.08 -46.50
CA GLN A 186 2.36 -21.75 -47.91
C GLN A 186 3.38 -20.73 -48.46
N ALA A 187 3.73 -19.70 -47.69
CA ALA A 187 4.77 -18.73 -48.08
C ALA A 187 6.16 -19.37 -48.22
N GLN A 188 6.52 -20.34 -47.35
CA GLN A 188 7.76 -21.10 -47.46
C GLN A 188 7.80 -22.03 -48.68
N GLU A 189 6.69 -22.71 -48.98
CA GLU A 189 6.55 -23.56 -50.17
C GLU A 189 6.67 -22.72 -51.46
N GLN A 190 6.01 -21.56 -51.54
CA GLN A 190 6.14 -20.63 -52.67
C GLN A 190 7.56 -20.06 -52.84
N ALA A 191 8.22 -19.67 -51.75
CA ALA A 191 9.60 -19.18 -51.80
C ALA A 191 10.58 -20.26 -52.28
N ALA A 192 10.37 -21.52 -51.86
CA ALA A 192 11.16 -22.66 -52.32
C ALA A 192 10.93 -22.97 -53.81
N GLU A 193 9.71 -22.83 -54.32
CA GLU A 193 9.42 -22.95 -55.76
C GLU A 193 10.08 -21.85 -56.59
N GLN A 194 10.02 -20.59 -56.13
CA GLN A 194 10.70 -19.47 -56.78
C GLN A 194 12.22 -19.69 -56.87
N GLN A 195 12.86 -20.09 -55.76
CA GLN A 195 14.31 -20.39 -55.74
C GLN A 195 14.68 -21.52 -56.73
N ARG A 196 13.89 -22.60 -56.80
CA ARG A 196 14.10 -23.68 -57.77
C ARG A 196 13.94 -23.20 -59.22
N ALA A 197 12.98 -22.31 -59.49
CA ALA A 197 12.76 -21.75 -60.81
C ALA A 197 13.92 -20.83 -61.25
N GLU A 198 14.43 -19.99 -60.34
CA GLU A 198 15.61 -19.15 -60.58
C GLU A 198 16.88 -19.98 -60.81
N GLU A 199 17.09 -21.03 -60.01
CA GLU A 199 18.23 -21.94 -60.17
C GLU A 199 18.16 -22.70 -61.50
N ALA A 200 16.99 -23.20 -61.88
CA ALA A 200 16.78 -23.85 -63.18
C ALA A 200 17.02 -22.89 -64.35
N GLN A 201 16.57 -21.63 -64.27
CA GLN A 201 16.86 -20.61 -65.28
C GLN A 201 18.36 -20.30 -65.37
N ARG A 202 19.06 -20.26 -64.23
CA ARG A 202 20.51 -20.05 -64.19
C ARG A 202 21.25 -21.22 -64.85
N GLN A 203 20.92 -22.45 -64.48
CA GLN A 203 21.50 -23.65 -65.08
C GLN A 203 21.25 -23.69 -66.60
N ALA A 204 20.04 -23.35 -67.07
CA ALA A 204 19.72 -23.26 -68.49
C ALA A 204 20.54 -22.19 -69.23
N LYS A 205 20.78 -21.01 -68.61
CA LYS A 205 21.65 -19.96 -69.18
C LYS A 205 23.12 -20.40 -69.24
N GLU A 206 23.62 -21.06 -68.19
CA GLU A 206 24.99 -21.59 -68.15
C GLU A 206 25.19 -22.72 -69.18
N GLN A 207 24.20 -23.59 -69.37
CA GLN A 207 24.17 -24.62 -70.42
C GLN A 207 24.24 -23.98 -71.82
N ALA A 208 23.34 -23.04 -72.13
CA ALA A 208 23.28 -22.37 -73.42
C ALA A 208 24.58 -21.61 -73.76
N LEU A 209 25.25 -21.03 -72.75
CA LEU A 209 26.55 -20.39 -72.94
C LEU A 209 27.65 -21.39 -73.31
N ARG A 210 27.68 -22.57 -72.67
CA ARG A 210 28.62 -23.65 -72.99
C ARG A 210 28.40 -24.19 -74.40
N ASP A 211 27.14 -24.42 -74.79
CA ASP A 211 26.78 -24.91 -76.13
C ASP A 211 27.17 -23.88 -77.20
N ALA A 212 26.94 -22.59 -76.96
CA ALA A 212 27.38 -21.51 -77.86
C ALA A 212 28.92 -21.40 -77.97
N GLN A 213 29.65 -21.64 -76.88
CA GLN A 213 31.11 -21.69 -76.89
C GLN A 213 31.64 -22.89 -77.68
N ALA A 214 31.07 -24.09 -77.48
CA ALA A 214 31.42 -25.29 -78.24
C ALA A 214 31.18 -25.10 -79.75
N LEU A 215 30.05 -24.51 -80.14
CA LEU A 215 29.69 -24.23 -81.54
C LEU A 215 30.53 -23.09 -82.15
N LYS A 216 31.12 -22.21 -81.33
CA LYS A 216 32.17 -21.26 -81.77
C LYS A 216 33.51 -21.97 -81.99
N GLN A 217 33.91 -22.89 -81.11
CA GLN A 217 35.15 -23.66 -81.27
C GLN A 217 35.10 -24.60 -82.48
N GLN A 218 33.96 -25.26 -82.74
CA GLN A 218 33.78 -26.11 -83.92
C GLN A 218 33.96 -25.30 -85.23
N ARG A 219 33.35 -24.11 -85.33
CA ARG A 219 33.52 -23.23 -86.50
C ARG A 219 34.98 -22.79 -86.69
N LEU A 220 35.67 -22.39 -85.61
CA LEU A 220 37.09 -22.05 -85.66
C LEU A 220 37.97 -23.23 -86.12
N ALA A 221 37.67 -24.45 -85.66
CA ALA A 221 38.40 -25.65 -86.06
C ALA A 221 38.14 -26.03 -87.54
N GLU A 222 36.90 -25.86 -88.02
CA GLU A 222 36.55 -26.08 -89.43
C GLU A 222 37.19 -25.03 -90.36
N GLU A 223 37.18 -23.76 -89.96
CA GLU A 223 37.86 -22.66 -90.66
C GLU A 223 39.38 -22.90 -90.73
N GLN A 224 40.01 -23.35 -89.64
CA GLN A 224 41.41 -23.75 -89.62
C GLN A 224 41.70 -24.95 -90.53
N ARG A 225 40.82 -25.96 -90.57
CA ARG A 225 40.97 -27.12 -91.46
C ARG A 225 40.91 -26.70 -92.93
N LEU A 226 39.93 -25.86 -93.29
CA LEU A 226 39.80 -25.32 -94.66
C LEU A 226 41.02 -24.48 -95.07
N ALA A 227 41.55 -23.66 -94.15
CA ALA A 227 42.77 -22.89 -94.40
C ALA A 227 44.01 -23.78 -94.59
N GLN A 228 44.13 -24.88 -93.83
CA GLN A 228 45.21 -25.87 -94.02
C GLN A 228 45.09 -26.61 -95.35
N GLU A 229 43.87 -26.97 -95.76
CA GLU A 229 43.60 -27.63 -97.03
C GLU A 229 43.94 -26.73 -98.22
N GLN A 230 43.52 -25.46 -98.19
CA GLN A 230 43.90 -24.45 -99.20
C GLN A 230 45.41 -24.21 -99.26
N ALA A 231 46.10 -24.13 -98.12
CA ALA A 231 47.55 -24.00 -98.09
C ALA A 231 48.26 -25.23 -98.70
N ALA A 232 47.74 -26.44 -98.46
CA ALA A 232 48.28 -27.68 -99.03
C ALA A 232 47.98 -27.84 -100.53
N GLU A 233 46.91 -27.24 -101.05
CA GLU A 233 46.66 -27.11 -102.50
C GLU A 233 47.59 -26.09 -103.14
N GLN A 234 47.80 -24.92 -102.52
CA GLN A 234 48.74 -23.91 -103.00
C GLN A 234 50.17 -24.46 -103.08
N GLN A 235 50.64 -25.16 -102.05
CA GLN A 235 51.97 -25.78 -102.05
C GLN A 235 52.12 -26.83 -103.18
N ARG A 236 51.07 -27.63 -103.45
CA ARG A 236 51.07 -28.58 -104.57
C ARG A 236 51.12 -27.88 -105.94
N ALA A 237 50.37 -26.79 -106.10
CA ALA A 237 50.39 -25.99 -107.33
C ALA A 237 51.75 -25.28 -107.54
N GLU A 238 52.39 -24.80 -106.49
CA GLU A 238 53.76 -24.24 -106.54
C GLU A 238 54.80 -25.31 -106.88
N GLU A 239 54.69 -26.51 -106.31
CA GLU A 239 55.57 -27.64 -106.62
C GLU A 239 55.41 -28.11 -108.08
N GLU A 240 54.17 -28.20 -108.58
CA GLU A 240 53.89 -28.53 -109.98
C GLU A 240 54.45 -27.45 -110.93
N GLN A 241 54.26 -26.16 -110.63
CA GLN A 241 54.88 -25.07 -111.40
C GLN A 241 56.42 -25.11 -111.36
N ARG A 242 57.00 -25.51 -110.22
CA ARG A 242 58.46 -25.67 -110.09
C ARG A 242 58.96 -26.82 -110.96
N LEU A 243 58.28 -27.96 -110.98
CA LEU A 243 58.60 -29.10 -111.85
C LEU A 243 58.50 -28.73 -113.34
N VAL A 244 57.45 -27.99 -113.74
CA VAL A 244 57.31 -27.48 -115.12
C VAL A 244 58.46 -26.54 -115.50
N ARG A 245 58.89 -25.64 -114.61
CA ARG A 245 60.06 -24.77 -114.84
C ARG A 245 61.36 -25.56 -114.96
N GLU A 246 61.55 -26.59 -114.14
CA GLU A 246 62.75 -27.44 -114.18
C GLU A 246 62.80 -28.28 -115.47
N GLN A 247 61.65 -28.79 -115.92
CA GLN A 247 61.52 -29.48 -117.21
C GLN A 247 61.91 -28.55 -118.37
N ALA A 248 61.36 -27.33 -118.41
CA ALA A 248 61.67 -26.34 -119.45
C ALA A 248 63.15 -25.90 -119.44
N GLN A 249 63.81 -25.87 -118.27
CA GLN A 249 65.24 -25.62 -118.18
C GLN A 249 66.06 -26.76 -118.81
N ARG A 250 65.71 -28.03 -118.55
CA ARG A 250 66.38 -29.20 -119.15
C ARG A 250 66.23 -29.24 -120.67
N ASP A 251 65.04 -28.92 -121.19
CA ASP A 251 64.80 -28.84 -122.64
C ASP A 251 65.60 -27.70 -123.31
N ALA A 252 65.71 -26.55 -122.64
CA ALA A 252 66.55 -25.44 -123.11
C ALA A 252 68.06 -25.78 -123.08
N GLU A 253 68.50 -26.57 -122.10
CA GLU A 253 69.89 -27.02 -121.99
C GLU A 253 70.26 -28.05 -123.06
N ALA A 254 69.35 -28.98 -123.38
CA ALA A 254 69.49 -29.91 -124.50
C ALA A 254 69.58 -29.18 -125.86
N ALA A 255 68.74 -28.17 -126.08
CA ALA A 255 68.79 -27.32 -127.27
C ALA A 255 70.11 -26.52 -127.37
N LYS A 256 70.68 -26.11 -126.22
CA LYS A 256 71.98 -25.43 -126.15
C LYS A 256 73.13 -26.38 -126.49
N GLN A 257 73.11 -27.63 -126.04
CA GLN A 257 74.12 -28.64 -126.37
C GLN A 257 74.14 -29.00 -127.87
N GLN A 258 72.98 -29.05 -128.52
CA GLN A 258 72.90 -29.29 -129.97
C GLN A 258 73.55 -28.15 -130.79
N ARG A 259 73.34 -26.88 -130.41
CA ARG A 259 73.98 -25.74 -131.08
C ARG A 259 75.50 -25.74 -130.90
N ILE A 260 75.98 -26.05 -129.68
CA ILE A 260 77.42 -26.15 -129.39
C ILE A 260 78.11 -27.24 -130.25
N ALA A 261 77.43 -28.35 -130.56
CA ALA A 261 77.97 -29.40 -131.41
C ALA A 261 78.05 -29.01 -132.90
N GLU A 262 77.19 -28.10 -133.36
CA GLU A 262 77.19 -27.59 -134.74
C GLU A 262 78.25 -26.47 -134.91
N ASP A 263 78.31 -25.53 -133.97
CA ASP A 263 79.32 -24.45 -133.94
C ASP A 263 80.76 -25.00 -133.82
N ALA A 264 80.96 -26.07 -133.04
CA ALA A 264 82.28 -26.73 -132.90
C ALA A 264 82.80 -27.33 -134.22
N ARG A 265 81.91 -27.72 -135.14
CA ARG A 265 82.30 -28.28 -136.45
C ARG A 265 82.77 -27.19 -137.42
N LEU A 266 82.13 -26.02 -137.39
CA LEU A 266 82.52 -24.84 -138.16
C LEU A 266 83.81 -24.18 -137.61
N ALA A 267 83.99 -24.17 -136.29
CA ALA A 267 85.19 -23.64 -135.66
C ALA A 267 86.48 -24.41 -136.03
N GLN A 268 86.38 -25.73 -136.26
CA GLN A 268 87.52 -26.56 -136.66
C GLN A 268 88.06 -26.22 -138.06
N GLU A 269 87.18 -25.85 -138.99
CA GLU A 269 87.55 -25.41 -140.35
C GLU A 269 88.21 -24.01 -140.33
N GLN A 270 87.68 -23.09 -139.51
CA GLN A 270 88.18 -21.71 -139.42
C GLN A 270 89.50 -21.58 -138.64
N ALA A 271 89.74 -22.43 -137.64
CA ALA A 271 90.98 -22.42 -136.85
C ALA A 271 92.24 -22.72 -137.70
N ALA A 272 92.10 -23.55 -138.74
CA ALA A 272 93.19 -23.86 -139.67
C ALA A 272 93.58 -22.66 -140.56
N GLU A 273 92.65 -21.74 -140.83
CA GLU A 273 92.90 -20.54 -141.62
C GLU A 273 93.43 -19.38 -140.75
N GLN A 274 92.90 -19.22 -139.53
CA GLN A 274 93.34 -18.17 -138.60
C GLN A 274 94.77 -18.35 -138.08
N GLN A 275 95.27 -19.58 -137.96
CA GLN A 275 96.69 -19.82 -137.64
C GLN A 275 97.66 -19.22 -138.68
N ARG A 276 97.20 -19.00 -139.92
CA ARG A 276 97.99 -18.38 -140.99
C ARG A 276 98.01 -16.85 -140.93
N LEU A 277 97.03 -16.23 -140.26
CA LEU A 277 96.87 -14.77 -140.13
C LEU A 277 97.42 -14.23 -138.79
N ALA A 278 97.40 -15.05 -137.73
CA ALA A 278 97.87 -14.65 -136.40
C ALA A 278 99.38 -14.29 -136.34
N GLN A 279 100.20 -14.80 -137.26
CA GLN A 279 101.60 -14.39 -137.40
C GLN A 279 101.78 -12.96 -137.90
N GLU A 280 100.78 -12.37 -138.56
CA GLU A 280 100.84 -11.05 -139.18
C GLU A 280 100.35 -9.94 -138.24
N GLN A 281 99.48 -10.28 -137.28
CA GLN A 281 98.69 -9.31 -136.52
C GLN A 281 99.29 -8.92 -135.16
N ALA A 282 100.13 -9.77 -134.55
CA ALA A 282 100.92 -9.47 -133.34
C ALA A 282 101.88 -8.27 -133.48
N ARG A 283 101.97 -7.69 -134.68
CA ARG A 283 102.75 -6.49 -135.00
C ARG A 283 101.99 -5.17 -134.77
N ARG A 284 100.69 -5.20 -134.43
CA ARG A 284 99.82 -4.00 -134.29
C ARG A 284 99.41 -3.65 -132.86
N ASP A 285 99.43 -4.58 -131.91
CA ASP A 285 98.86 -4.38 -130.56
C ASP A 285 99.72 -3.52 -129.61
N ALA A 286 100.68 -2.75 -130.14
CA ALA A 286 101.59 -1.92 -129.36
C ALA A 286 101.12 -0.45 -129.18
N GLU A 287 100.10 0.02 -129.90
CA GLU A 287 99.82 1.47 -130.06
C GLU A 287 98.58 2.02 -129.30
N ILE A 288 97.71 1.18 -128.71
CA ILE A 288 96.35 1.64 -128.29
C ILE A 288 96.16 1.82 -126.77
N ALA A 289 97.11 1.43 -125.93
CA ALA A 289 96.95 1.41 -124.46
C ALA A 289 96.95 2.80 -123.75
N GLU A 290 96.91 3.91 -124.50
CA GLU A 290 97.16 5.29 -124.01
C GLU A 290 95.88 6.13 -123.77
N GLN A 291 94.66 5.56 -123.83
CA GLN A 291 93.39 6.33 -123.79
C GLN A 291 92.49 6.11 -122.54
N GLU A 292 93.14 6.07 -121.38
CA GLU A 292 92.80 6.91 -120.21
C GLU A 292 91.36 6.99 -119.65
N ARG A 293 91.14 6.58 -118.39
CA ARG A 293 91.44 7.34 -117.15
C ARG A 293 90.66 8.65 -116.90
N LEU A 294 89.78 9.13 -117.79
CA LEU A 294 89.22 10.50 -117.71
C LEU A 294 87.75 10.66 -117.20
N ALA A 295 87.07 9.62 -116.68
CA ALA A 295 85.60 9.60 -116.61
C ALA A 295 84.92 9.58 -115.22
N GLU A 296 85.62 9.71 -114.09
CA GLU A 296 85.13 9.22 -112.77
C GLU A 296 84.61 10.29 -111.77
N GLU A 297 84.63 11.60 -112.08
CA GLU A 297 84.59 12.65 -111.04
C GLU A 297 83.18 13.16 -110.59
N GLN A 298 82.08 12.76 -111.22
CA GLN A 298 80.88 13.62 -111.28
C GLN A 298 79.69 13.28 -110.33
N ALA A 299 79.96 13.35 -109.02
CA ALA A 299 79.09 13.78 -107.88
C ALA A 299 77.57 13.42 -107.86
N LEU A 300 76.94 12.85 -106.81
CA LEU A 300 77.16 12.91 -105.34
C LEU A 300 76.75 14.27 -104.69
N ARG A 301 75.57 14.83 -105.02
CA ARG A 301 75.13 16.17 -104.51
C ARG A 301 73.70 16.39 -103.96
N ASP A 302 72.69 15.55 -104.17
CA ASP A 302 71.28 15.99 -104.04
C ASP A 302 70.43 15.38 -102.87
N ALA A 303 70.41 16.09 -101.72
CA ALA A 303 69.33 16.22 -100.71
C ALA A 303 68.73 14.96 -99.98
N GLU A 304 68.51 14.89 -98.66
CA GLU A 304 68.75 15.75 -97.47
C GLU A 304 67.76 16.88 -97.07
N ALA A 305 66.48 16.90 -97.52
CA ALA A 305 65.63 18.11 -97.40
C ALA A 305 64.26 18.07 -96.66
N ALA A 306 63.79 16.99 -96.01
CA ALA A 306 62.39 16.93 -95.52
C ALA A 306 62.13 16.30 -94.12
N LYS A 307 62.30 17.11 -93.06
CA LYS A 307 61.75 16.90 -91.71
C LYS A 307 61.12 18.22 -91.21
N LEU A 308 59.82 18.25 -90.85
CA LEU A 308 59.19 19.04 -89.76
C LEU A 308 57.65 19.00 -89.84
N ALA A 309 56.99 19.39 -88.74
CA ALA A 309 55.52 19.53 -88.53
C ALA A 309 54.72 18.21 -88.38
N GLU A 310 53.71 18.09 -87.50
CA GLU A 310 53.22 19.02 -86.46
C GLU A 310 52.48 18.26 -85.33
N SER A 311 52.30 18.89 -84.17
CA SER A 311 51.73 18.29 -82.95
C SER A 311 50.89 19.31 -82.17
N ALA A 312 49.59 19.06 -81.95
CA ALA A 312 48.71 19.93 -81.15
C ALA A 312 47.43 19.22 -80.65
N GLU A 313 46.75 19.87 -79.69
CA GLU A 313 45.40 19.57 -79.13
C GLU A 313 45.24 18.43 -78.11
N GLU A 314 46.06 18.47 -77.06
CA GLU A 314 45.55 18.26 -75.70
C GLU A 314 44.93 19.58 -75.18
N GLN A 315 43.62 19.65 -74.88
CA GLN A 315 42.99 20.61 -73.91
C GLN A 315 41.44 20.52 -73.82
N ARG A 316 40.89 21.00 -72.67
CA ARG A 316 39.44 21.17 -72.26
C ARG A 316 38.76 19.91 -71.67
N LEU A 317 38.57 19.72 -70.34
CA LEU A 317 37.85 20.47 -69.27
C LEU A 317 36.31 20.54 -69.50
N ALA A 318 35.36 20.14 -68.64
CA ALA A 318 35.19 20.01 -67.16
C ALA A 318 34.51 21.23 -66.48
N GLU A 319 33.22 21.11 -66.04
CA GLU A 319 32.44 22.05 -65.19
C GLU A 319 31.04 21.46 -64.77
N GLU A 320 30.30 22.12 -63.86
CA GLU A 320 28.99 21.76 -63.18
C GLU A 320 29.08 20.63 -62.11
N GLU A 321 29.18 20.84 -60.77
CA GLU A 321 28.34 21.58 -59.77
C GLU A 321 26.85 21.17 -59.77
N GLU A 322 26.26 20.56 -58.74
CA GLU A 322 26.09 20.86 -57.29
C GLU A 322 24.91 21.82 -56.94
N ALA A 323 24.03 21.32 -56.04
CA ALA A 323 23.00 22.01 -55.24
C ALA A 323 21.53 22.12 -55.73
N LEU A 324 20.59 21.47 -55.03
CA LEU A 324 19.56 22.15 -54.18
C LEU A 324 18.78 21.16 -53.28
N ARG A 325 18.01 21.66 -52.29
CA ARG A 325 17.45 20.89 -51.14
C ARG A 325 15.91 20.98 -50.99
N LEU A 326 15.35 19.99 -50.25
CA LEU A 326 14.22 20.06 -49.27
C LEU A 326 12.72 20.12 -49.72
N ALA A 327 11.86 19.66 -48.79
CA ALA A 327 10.38 19.54 -48.74
C ALA A 327 9.78 18.23 -49.31
N GLN A 328 9.04 17.31 -48.62
CA GLN A 328 8.33 17.18 -47.31
C GLN A 328 6.78 17.33 -47.39
N ALA A 329 6.06 16.32 -46.85
CA ALA A 329 4.62 16.28 -46.50
C ALA A 329 3.60 16.14 -47.69
N GLN A 330 2.36 15.59 -47.58
CA GLN A 330 1.62 14.89 -46.49
C GLN A 330 0.30 14.23 -47.01
N ALA A 331 -0.51 13.70 -46.09
CA ALA A 331 -1.98 13.44 -46.12
C ALA A 331 -2.48 12.05 -46.61
N ASP A 332 -3.20 11.21 -45.83
CA ASP A 332 -4.43 11.31 -44.98
C ASP A 332 -5.67 10.80 -45.79
N ALA A 333 -6.84 10.35 -45.27
CA ALA A 333 -7.51 10.51 -43.96
C ALA A 333 -8.66 9.47 -43.70
N GLU A 334 -9.40 9.69 -42.58
CA GLU A 334 -10.86 9.40 -42.30
C GLU A 334 -11.33 7.93 -42.08
N ASP A 335 -12.36 7.58 -41.27
CA ASP A 335 -13.09 8.18 -40.11
C ASP A 335 -13.97 7.06 -39.43
N ALA A 336 -14.21 6.93 -38.10
CA ALA A 336 -14.99 7.68 -37.06
C ALA A 336 -16.33 7.00 -36.60
N GLN A 337 -16.85 7.42 -35.41
CA GLN A 337 -18.16 7.14 -34.76
C GLN A 337 -18.40 5.81 -33.98
N GLU A 338 -19.19 5.70 -32.89
CA GLU A 338 -19.56 6.59 -31.73
C GLU A 338 -20.42 5.79 -30.68
N ILE A 339 -20.22 6.02 -29.34
CA ILE A 339 -21.24 5.99 -28.22
C ILE A 339 -21.88 4.59 -27.86
N GLU A 340 -22.24 4.14 -26.62
CA GLU A 340 -22.70 4.76 -25.35
C GLU A 340 -22.39 3.99 -24.02
N ASN A 341 -22.68 4.65 -22.88
CA ASN A 341 -22.46 4.40 -21.44
C ASN A 341 -22.93 3.09 -20.75
N GLU A 342 -22.30 2.73 -19.62
CA GLU A 342 -22.88 2.90 -18.24
C GLU A 342 -21.94 2.45 -17.07
N SER A 343 -21.77 3.30 -16.04
CA SER A 343 -21.52 2.88 -14.64
C SER A 343 -21.72 4.03 -13.62
N PRO A 344 -22.00 3.73 -12.32
CA PRO A 344 -22.78 4.62 -11.46
C PRO A 344 -22.02 5.35 -10.33
N ALA A 345 -22.81 6.05 -9.50
CA ALA A 345 -22.46 7.01 -8.44
C ALA A 345 -21.58 6.47 -7.27
N PRO A 346 -20.91 7.37 -6.51
CA PRO A 346 -19.88 6.99 -5.54
C PRO A 346 -20.40 6.58 -4.15
N ALA A 347 -19.66 5.68 -3.50
CA ALA A 347 -19.95 5.18 -2.15
C ALA A 347 -19.42 6.09 -1.01
N ALA A 348 -20.10 5.98 0.13
CA ALA A 348 -20.04 6.84 1.31
C ALA A 348 -18.64 7.10 1.94
N THR A 349 -18.48 8.32 2.44
CA THR A 349 -17.40 8.75 3.35
C THR A 349 -17.60 8.17 4.75
N GLN A 350 -16.56 7.56 5.35
CA GLN A 350 -16.56 7.19 6.78
C GLN A 350 -15.88 8.27 7.65
N GLU A 351 -16.39 8.47 8.86
CA GLU A 351 -15.92 9.49 9.81
C GLU A 351 -14.65 9.09 10.56
N LYS A 352 -13.88 10.09 11.02
CA LYS A 352 -12.63 9.90 11.78
C LYS A 352 -12.88 9.86 13.30
N PRO A 353 -12.29 8.90 14.04
CA PRO A 353 -12.08 9.03 15.48
C PRO A 353 -10.96 10.04 15.82
N ALA A 354 -10.89 10.42 17.09
CA ALA A 354 -10.07 11.53 17.58
C ALA A 354 -8.54 11.29 17.59
N LYS A 355 -7.77 12.38 17.75
CA LYS A 355 -6.31 12.40 17.67
C LYS A 355 -5.63 11.77 18.91
N GLU A 356 -5.29 10.50 18.81
CA GLU A 356 -4.25 9.90 19.67
C GLU A 356 -2.86 10.45 19.35
N GLY A 357 -1.95 10.42 20.32
CA GLY A 357 -0.55 10.81 20.15
C GLY A 357 0.18 9.98 19.09
N PHE A 358 1.16 10.60 18.42
CA PHE A 358 1.97 9.98 17.36
C PHE A 358 2.62 8.65 17.82
N PHE A 359 3.33 8.69 18.95
CA PHE A 359 4.05 7.54 19.48
C PHE A 359 3.11 6.40 19.92
N ALA A 360 1.94 6.73 20.48
CA ALA A 360 0.93 5.73 20.83
C ALA A 360 0.40 4.98 19.60
N ARG A 361 0.23 5.68 18.46
CA ARG A 361 -0.17 5.03 17.19
C ARG A 361 0.94 4.15 16.61
N LEU A 362 2.20 4.59 16.67
CA LEU A 362 3.34 3.75 16.27
C LEU A 362 3.45 2.49 17.16
N LYS A 363 3.40 2.64 18.49
CA LYS A 363 3.32 1.52 19.45
C LYS A 363 2.20 0.55 19.08
N ARG A 364 0.98 1.04 18.83
CA ARG A 364 -0.18 0.20 18.46
C ARG A 364 0.05 -0.56 17.14
N SER A 365 0.57 0.11 16.11
CA SER A 365 0.85 -0.57 14.84
C SER A 365 1.82 -1.73 15.01
N LEU A 366 2.86 -1.57 15.83
CA LEU A 366 3.88 -2.60 16.00
C LEU A 366 3.50 -3.73 16.97
N VAL A 367 2.30 -3.73 17.60
CA VAL A 367 1.91 -4.72 18.65
C VAL A 367 2.21 -6.17 18.25
N ARG A 368 1.79 -6.61 17.06
CA ARG A 368 2.04 -8.00 16.60
C ARG A 368 3.52 -8.31 16.41
N THR A 369 4.32 -7.34 15.96
CA THR A 369 5.77 -7.51 15.86
C THR A 369 6.43 -7.45 17.25
N ARG A 370 5.84 -6.72 18.19
CA ARG A 370 6.30 -6.57 19.58
C ARG A 370 6.07 -7.79 20.48
N GLU A 371 5.13 -8.64 20.11
CA GLU A 371 4.93 -9.95 20.73
C GLU A 371 6.13 -10.87 20.45
N ASN A 372 6.72 -10.78 19.26
CA ASN A 372 7.87 -11.60 18.83
C ASN A 372 9.24 -10.91 18.94
N ILE A 373 9.30 -9.57 18.98
CA ILE A 373 10.54 -8.77 19.06
C ILE A 373 10.39 -7.70 20.14
N GLY A 374 11.47 -7.34 20.83
CA GLY A 374 11.42 -6.24 21.80
C GLY A 374 10.72 -6.72 23.07
N SER A 375 9.50 -6.28 23.37
CA SER A 375 8.80 -6.69 24.60
C SER A 375 8.71 -8.21 24.79
N GLY A 376 8.52 -8.99 23.72
CA GLY A 376 8.56 -10.46 23.77
C GLY A 376 9.87 -11.03 24.34
N PHE A 377 11.02 -10.47 23.96
CA PHE A 377 12.33 -10.93 24.43
C PHE A 377 12.54 -10.75 25.93
N PHE A 378 11.86 -9.79 26.57
CA PHE A 378 11.96 -9.60 28.02
C PHE A 378 11.49 -10.85 28.79
N SER A 379 10.59 -11.65 28.23
CA SER A 379 10.16 -12.92 28.83
C SER A 379 11.25 -13.99 28.81
N ILE A 380 12.02 -14.07 27.72
CA ILE A 380 13.16 -14.99 27.52
C ILE A 380 14.23 -14.72 28.58
N PHE A 381 14.58 -13.43 28.76
CA PHE A 381 15.63 -13.00 29.68
C PHE A 381 15.23 -13.10 31.17
N ARG A 382 13.97 -13.32 31.51
CA ARG A 382 13.48 -13.23 32.89
C ARG A 382 13.89 -14.45 33.74
N GLY A 383 14.96 -14.29 34.53
CA GLY A 383 15.39 -15.29 35.51
C GLY A 383 16.19 -16.47 34.95
N LYS A 384 16.52 -16.44 33.65
CA LYS A 384 17.49 -17.36 33.04
C LYS A 384 18.92 -16.89 33.28
N LYS A 385 19.88 -17.81 33.21
CA LYS A 385 21.30 -17.47 33.18
C LYS A 385 21.69 -17.12 31.74
N ILE A 386 22.84 -16.46 31.58
CA ILE A 386 23.44 -16.23 30.27
C ILE A 386 24.35 -17.42 29.97
N ASP A 387 23.82 -18.34 29.18
CA ASP A 387 24.44 -19.58 28.69
C ASP A 387 24.13 -19.76 27.20
N ASP A 388 24.67 -20.82 26.59
CA ASP A 388 24.51 -21.07 25.15
C ASP A 388 23.04 -21.35 24.78
N ASP A 389 22.29 -22.05 25.66
CA ASP A 389 20.85 -22.32 25.52
C ASP A 389 20.03 -21.02 25.39
N LEU A 390 20.35 -19.98 26.18
CA LEU A 390 19.71 -18.65 26.06
C LEU A 390 19.98 -18.01 24.70
N PHE A 391 21.18 -18.16 24.13
CA PHE A 391 21.51 -17.60 22.82
C PHE A 391 20.85 -18.37 21.68
N GLU A 392 20.69 -19.69 21.79
CA GLU A 392 19.94 -20.51 20.82
C GLU A 392 18.45 -20.13 20.79
N GLU A 393 17.82 -19.95 21.96
CA GLU A 393 16.42 -19.50 22.06
C GLU A 393 16.22 -18.07 21.51
N LEU A 394 17.20 -17.18 21.73
CA LEU A 394 17.19 -15.83 21.16
C LEU A 394 17.39 -15.85 19.63
N GLU A 395 18.26 -16.73 19.11
CA GLU A 395 18.44 -16.95 17.67
C GLU A 395 17.15 -17.45 17.02
N GLU A 396 16.49 -18.46 17.60
CA GLU A 396 15.20 -18.97 17.12
C GLU A 396 14.15 -17.86 17.04
N GLN A 397 13.99 -17.07 18.11
CA GLN A 397 12.99 -16.00 18.16
C GLN A 397 13.26 -14.87 17.15
N LEU A 398 14.52 -14.47 16.96
CA LEU A 398 14.90 -13.51 15.90
C LEU A 398 14.59 -14.06 14.49
N LEU A 399 14.80 -15.36 14.25
CA LEU A 399 14.45 -16.01 12.98
C LEU A 399 12.94 -16.11 12.76
N VAL A 400 12.17 -16.51 13.78
CA VAL A 400 10.68 -16.55 13.76
C VAL A 400 10.09 -15.19 13.43
N ALA A 401 10.70 -14.12 13.94
CA ALA A 401 10.28 -12.75 13.69
C ALA A 401 10.78 -12.13 12.37
N ASP A 402 11.33 -12.95 11.46
CA ASP A 402 11.79 -12.57 10.11
C ASP A 402 13.02 -11.62 10.08
N VAL A 403 13.88 -11.61 11.11
CA VAL A 403 15.15 -10.83 11.13
C VAL A 403 16.21 -11.37 10.14
N GLY A 404 16.09 -12.64 9.75
CA GLY A 404 16.92 -13.27 8.71
C GLY A 404 18.28 -13.76 9.21
N VAL A 405 18.74 -14.88 8.64
CA VAL A 405 19.87 -15.70 9.16
C VAL A 405 21.17 -14.90 9.35
N GLU A 406 21.60 -14.14 8.35
CA GLU A 406 22.86 -13.37 8.41
C GLU A 406 22.80 -12.28 9.50
N THR A 407 21.68 -11.53 9.54
CA THR A 407 21.45 -10.46 10.52
C THR A 407 21.37 -11.02 11.94
N THR A 408 20.61 -12.09 12.15
CA THR A 408 20.49 -12.78 13.44
C THR A 408 21.86 -13.26 13.91
N ARG A 409 22.61 -13.96 13.05
CA ARG A 409 23.97 -14.42 13.36
C ARG A 409 24.90 -13.28 13.76
N LYS A 410 24.82 -12.14 13.08
CA LYS A 410 25.59 -10.93 13.40
C LYS A 410 25.23 -10.37 14.78
N ILE A 411 23.94 -10.25 15.09
CA ILE A 411 23.41 -9.81 16.39
C ILE A 411 23.88 -10.76 17.50
N ILE A 412 23.63 -12.06 17.37
CA ILE A 412 24.03 -13.08 18.36
C ILE A 412 25.55 -13.05 18.59
N THR A 413 26.35 -13.06 17.51
CA THR A 413 27.82 -13.00 17.61
C THR A 413 28.30 -11.77 18.37
N SER A 414 27.69 -10.60 18.13
CA SER A 414 28.02 -9.37 18.84
C SER A 414 27.64 -9.46 20.33
N LEU A 415 26.47 -9.99 20.65
CA LEU A 415 25.99 -10.16 22.02
C LEU A 415 26.86 -11.14 22.82
N THR A 416 27.21 -12.30 22.26
CA THR A 416 28.09 -13.28 22.91
C THR A 416 29.50 -12.72 23.16
N GLN A 417 30.04 -11.93 22.23
CA GLN A 417 31.33 -11.23 22.43
C GLN A 417 31.27 -10.15 23.51
N HIS A 418 30.12 -9.47 23.69
CA HIS A 418 29.95 -8.49 24.75
C HIS A 418 29.73 -9.14 26.13
N ALA A 419 28.93 -10.22 26.20
CA ALA A 419 28.69 -10.98 27.42
C ALA A 419 29.99 -11.54 28.02
N SER A 420 30.79 -12.21 27.18
CA SER A 420 32.08 -12.81 27.58
C SER A 420 33.15 -11.80 27.99
N ARG A 421 33.09 -10.54 27.50
CA ARG A 421 34.10 -9.49 27.82
C ARG A 421 33.78 -8.65 29.05
N ARG A 422 32.51 -8.54 29.45
CA ARG A 422 32.07 -7.57 30.49
C ARG A 422 31.55 -8.18 31.78
N ASP A 423 31.61 -9.51 31.93
CA ASP A 423 31.10 -10.20 33.11
C ASP A 423 29.59 -9.85 33.32
N LEU A 424 28.85 -9.74 32.21
CA LEU A 424 27.41 -9.48 32.21
C LEU A 424 26.71 -10.69 32.85
N LYS A 425 26.37 -10.54 34.13
CA LYS A 425 25.65 -11.56 34.92
C LYS A 425 24.15 -11.31 34.97
N ASP A 426 23.68 -10.30 34.23
CA ASP A 426 22.31 -9.81 34.25
C ASP A 426 21.73 -9.78 32.84
N ALA A 427 20.60 -10.47 32.68
CA ALA A 427 19.89 -10.57 31.42
C ALA A 427 19.16 -9.26 31.04
N GLU A 428 18.87 -8.35 32.00
CA GLU A 428 18.36 -7.00 31.68
C GLU A 428 19.43 -6.14 30.97
N ALA A 429 20.71 -6.33 31.29
CA ALA A 429 21.80 -5.68 30.59
C ALA A 429 21.98 -6.24 29.17
N LEU A 430 21.76 -7.54 28.96
CA LEU A 430 21.77 -8.17 27.65
C LEU A 430 20.61 -7.67 26.77
N PHE A 431 19.41 -7.53 27.34
CA PHE A 431 18.25 -6.91 26.67
C PHE A 431 18.54 -5.46 26.23
N THR A 432 19.16 -4.67 27.11
CA THR A 432 19.57 -3.29 26.79
C THR A 432 20.56 -3.28 25.63
N LYS A 433 21.53 -4.21 25.62
CA LYS A 433 22.53 -4.31 24.55
C LYS A 433 21.93 -4.80 23.22
N LEU A 434 20.96 -5.71 23.25
CA LEU A 434 20.20 -6.15 22.07
C LEU A 434 19.47 -4.97 21.42
N ARG A 435 18.82 -4.11 22.22
CA ARG A 435 18.17 -2.88 21.74
C ARG A 435 19.18 -1.94 21.07
N GLU A 436 20.37 -1.76 21.66
CA GLU A 436 21.45 -0.96 21.09
C GLU A 436 21.91 -1.52 19.73
N GLU A 437 22.27 -2.81 19.65
CA GLU A 437 22.74 -3.43 18.40
C GLU A 437 21.69 -3.39 17.28
N MET A 438 20.41 -3.61 17.60
CA MET A 438 19.32 -3.48 16.63
C MET A 438 19.07 -2.03 16.22
N GLY A 439 19.28 -1.07 17.12
CA GLY A 439 19.22 0.36 16.82
C GLY A 439 20.37 0.84 15.94
N ASP A 440 21.60 0.39 16.20
CA ASP A 440 22.79 0.69 15.41
C ASP A 440 22.62 0.22 13.96
N ILE A 441 22.01 -0.95 13.73
CA ILE A 441 21.64 -1.44 12.38
C ILE A 441 20.71 -0.44 11.67
N LEU A 442 19.62 -0.02 12.32
CA LEU A 442 18.64 0.89 11.72
C LEU A 442 19.17 2.32 11.54
N ALA A 443 20.06 2.79 12.42
CA ALA A 443 20.67 4.11 12.33
C ALA A 443 21.48 4.30 11.04
N THR A 444 22.04 3.23 10.46
CA THR A 444 22.76 3.31 9.17
C THR A 444 21.87 3.74 8.00
N VAL A 445 20.56 3.48 8.08
CA VAL A 445 19.57 3.71 7.02
C VAL A 445 18.54 4.80 7.35
N ASP A 446 18.61 5.46 8.51
CA ASP A 446 17.80 6.65 8.84
C ASP A 446 18.32 7.88 8.07
N LYS A 447 17.83 8.03 6.84
CA LYS A 447 18.04 9.23 6.02
C LYS A 447 16.72 9.62 5.35
N PRO A 448 15.96 10.56 5.92
CA PRO A 448 14.70 11.03 5.34
C PRO A 448 14.86 11.51 3.89
N LEU A 449 13.81 11.35 3.08
CA LEU A 449 13.81 11.87 1.71
C LEU A 449 13.68 13.39 1.73
N VAL A 450 14.72 14.08 1.25
CA VAL A 450 14.73 15.53 1.08
C VAL A 450 14.50 15.85 -0.40
N ILE A 451 13.51 16.70 -0.66
CA ILE A 451 13.24 17.23 -1.99
C ILE A 451 14.16 18.46 -2.18
N GLU A 452 15.20 18.28 -2.98
CA GLU A 452 16.15 19.33 -3.36
C GLU A 452 15.55 20.33 -4.36
N ASP A 453 16.26 21.42 -4.69
CA ASP A 453 15.81 22.46 -5.62
C ASP A 453 15.93 22.01 -7.09
N LYS A 454 15.14 20.99 -7.42
CA LYS A 454 14.99 20.38 -8.74
C LYS A 454 13.54 20.56 -9.19
N LYS A 455 13.31 20.94 -10.45
CA LYS A 455 11.97 21.19 -11.00
C LYS A 455 11.73 20.41 -12.30
N PRO A 456 11.05 19.25 -12.24
CA PRO A 456 10.57 18.53 -11.05
C PRO A 456 11.65 17.67 -10.38
N TYR A 457 11.54 17.48 -9.07
CA TYR A 457 12.14 16.36 -8.38
C TYR A 457 11.37 15.08 -8.74
N VAL A 458 11.93 14.30 -9.68
CA VAL A 458 11.39 13.03 -10.17
C VAL A 458 11.63 11.87 -9.18
N ILE A 459 10.56 11.26 -8.69
CA ILE A 459 10.53 10.03 -7.88
C ILE A 459 9.97 8.89 -8.75
N LEU A 460 10.76 7.82 -8.94
CA LEU A 460 10.33 6.60 -9.63
C LEU A 460 9.95 5.53 -8.59
N MET A 461 8.67 5.14 -8.55
CA MET A 461 8.15 4.17 -7.58
C MET A 461 8.16 2.77 -8.16
N VAL A 462 8.98 1.88 -7.60
CA VAL A 462 9.12 0.49 -8.05
C VAL A 462 8.69 -0.50 -6.97
N GLY A 463 8.54 -1.77 -7.34
CA GLY A 463 8.07 -2.84 -6.47
C GLY A 463 6.94 -3.65 -7.07
N VAL A 464 6.59 -4.76 -6.42
CA VAL A 464 5.63 -5.72 -6.99
C VAL A 464 4.17 -5.27 -6.81
N ASN A 465 3.22 -6.01 -7.38
CA ASN A 465 1.80 -5.72 -7.19
C ASN A 465 1.35 -6.06 -5.76
N GLY A 466 0.44 -5.27 -5.19
CA GLY A 466 -0.16 -5.53 -3.86
C GLY A 466 0.64 -5.03 -2.65
N VAL A 467 1.90 -4.58 -2.81
CA VAL A 467 2.73 -4.02 -1.71
C VAL A 467 2.37 -2.58 -1.31
N GLY A 468 1.36 -1.98 -1.95
CA GLY A 468 0.90 -0.63 -1.62
C GLY A 468 1.61 0.52 -2.35
N LYS A 469 2.23 0.30 -3.52
CA LYS A 469 2.84 1.38 -4.35
C LYS A 469 1.90 2.56 -4.57
N THR A 470 0.77 2.33 -5.26
CA THR A 470 -0.21 3.37 -5.62
C THR A 470 -0.80 4.05 -4.39
N THR A 471 -1.01 3.33 -3.28
CA THR A 471 -1.42 3.90 -1.98
C THR A 471 -0.32 4.80 -1.40
N THR A 472 0.94 4.39 -1.47
CA THR A 472 2.10 5.18 -1.03
C THR A 472 2.23 6.46 -1.87
N ILE A 473 2.05 6.38 -3.19
CA ILE A 473 2.00 7.52 -4.10
C ILE A 473 0.95 8.53 -3.65
N GLY A 474 -0.29 8.09 -3.42
CA GLY A 474 -1.37 8.96 -2.95
C GLY A 474 -1.05 9.66 -1.62
N LYS A 475 -0.48 8.93 -0.65
CA LYS A 475 -0.05 9.48 0.65
C LYS A 475 1.11 10.47 0.51
N MET A 476 2.16 10.14 -0.25
CA MET A 476 3.30 11.04 -0.52
C MET A 476 2.86 12.31 -1.24
N ALA A 477 2.02 12.18 -2.27
CA ALA A 477 1.49 13.30 -3.03
C ALA A 477 0.72 14.28 -2.14
N ARG A 478 -0.14 13.75 -1.24
CA ARG A 478 -0.83 14.58 -0.26
C ARG A 478 0.12 15.20 0.76
N GLN A 479 1.15 14.48 1.20
CA GLN A 479 2.16 15.00 2.12
C GLN A 479 2.93 16.17 1.52
N TYR A 480 3.32 16.10 0.24
CA TYR A 480 4.01 17.20 -0.45
C TYR A 480 3.07 18.39 -0.74
N GLN A 481 1.81 18.16 -1.11
CA GLN A 481 0.80 19.23 -1.16
C GLN A 481 0.65 19.95 0.18
N ALA A 482 0.61 19.22 1.29
CA ALA A 482 0.52 19.78 2.63
C ALA A 482 1.78 20.58 3.05
N GLN A 483 2.93 20.32 2.41
CA GLN A 483 4.15 21.12 2.52
C GLN A 483 4.18 22.33 1.55
N GLY A 484 3.08 22.59 0.82
CA GLY A 484 2.99 23.68 -0.15
C GLY A 484 3.66 23.40 -1.51
N LYS A 485 4.11 22.18 -1.78
CA LYS A 485 4.71 21.80 -3.07
C LYS A 485 3.64 21.47 -4.10
N SER A 486 3.87 21.87 -5.34
CA SER A 486 3.10 21.40 -6.48
C SER A 486 3.52 19.96 -6.84
N VAL A 487 2.53 19.12 -7.14
CA VAL A 487 2.74 17.68 -7.43
C VAL A 487 2.08 17.32 -8.75
N MET A 488 2.72 16.42 -9.51
CA MET A 488 2.17 15.73 -10.66
C MET A 488 2.40 14.22 -10.51
N LEU A 489 1.50 13.41 -11.07
CA LEU A 489 1.60 11.95 -11.07
C LEU A 489 1.74 11.41 -12.50
N ALA A 490 2.51 10.35 -12.70
CA ALA A 490 2.59 9.62 -13.97
C ALA A 490 2.09 8.18 -13.82
N ALA A 491 1.12 7.78 -14.65
CA ALA A 491 0.47 6.48 -14.61
C ALA A 491 1.24 5.43 -15.45
N GLY A 492 2.42 5.03 -14.97
CA GLY A 492 3.28 4.08 -15.70
C GLY A 492 2.93 2.58 -15.57
N ASP A 493 1.95 2.18 -14.74
CA ASP A 493 1.38 0.81 -14.77
C ASP A 493 0.35 0.66 -15.92
N THR A 494 0.78 0.97 -17.15
CA THR A 494 -0.08 1.05 -18.35
C THR A 494 -0.74 -0.28 -18.70
N PHE A 495 -0.16 -1.41 -18.26
CA PHE A 495 -0.70 -2.76 -18.43
C PHE A 495 -1.90 -3.07 -17.53
N ARG A 496 -2.30 -2.18 -16.63
CA ARG A 496 -3.45 -2.35 -15.73
C ARG A 496 -4.34 -1.12 -15.84
N ALA A 497 -5.38 -1.21 -16.68
CA ALA A 497 -6.39 -0.15 -16.83
C ALA A 497 -6.88 0.38 -15.47
N ALA A 498 -7.29 -0.53 -14.56
CA ALA A 498 -7.73 -0.19 -13.22
C ALA A 498 -6.65 0.47 -12.33
N ALA A 499 -5.35 0.32 -12.62
CA ALA A 499 -4.29 1.02 -11.90
C ALA A 499 -4.12 2.46 -12.39
N VAL A 500 -4.22 2.68 -13.71
CA VAL A 500 -4.26 4.01 -14.32
C VAL A 500 -5.48 4.78 -13.80
N GLU A 501 -6.66 4.16 -13.86
CA GLU A 501 -7.92 4.71 -13.33
C GLU A 501 -7.85 4.99 -11.83
N GLN A 502 -7.33 4.05 -11.02
CA GLN A 502 -7.15 4.26 -9.59
C GLN A 502 -6.24 5.46 -9.28
N LEU A 503 -5.17 5.66 -10.07
CA LEU A 503 -4.28 6.82 -9.91
C LEU A 503 -4.94 8.13 -10.37
N GLN A 504 -5.72 8.10 -11.45
CA GLN A 504 -6.51 9.24 -11.93
C GLN A 504 -7.56 9.68 -10.89
N VAL A 505 -8.35 8.75 -10.35
CA VAL A 505 -9.32 9.02 -9.28
C VAL A 505 -8.63 9.56 -8.02
N TRP A 506 -7.43 9.07 -7.68
CA TRP A 506 -6.62 9.65 -6.60
C TRP A 506 -6.18 11.08 -6.90
N GLY A 507 -5.79 11.37 -8.15
CA GLY A 507 -5.43 12.70 -8.60
C GLY A 507 -6.61 13.68 -8.53
N GLU A 508 -7.74 13.33 -9.12
CA GLU A 508 -8.97 14.13 -9.12
C GLU A 508 -9.43 14.47 -7.69
N ARG A 509 -9.52 13.46 -6.80
CA ARG A 509 -9.91 13.64 -5.39
C ARG A 509 -8.99 14.60 -4.60
N ASN A 510 -7.74 14.77 -5.03
CA ASN A 510 -6.75 15.63 -4.39
C ASN A 510 -6.39 16.88 -5.20
N ASN A 511 -7.05 17.11 -6.35
CA ASN A 511 -6.72 18.17 -7.32
C ASN A 511 -5.24 18.12 -7.77
N ILE A 512 -4.78 16.94 -8.20
CA ILE A 512 -3.42 16.67 -8.69
C ILE A 512 -3.50 16.23 -10.15
N SER A 513 -2.68 16.84 -11.02
CA SER A 513 -2.60 16.46 -12.43
C SER A 513 -1.99 15.07 -12.57
N VAL A 514 -2.70 14.16 -13.23
CA VAL A 514 -2.20 12.82 -13.59
C VAL A 514 -1.96 12.75 -15.08
N ILE A 515 -0.78 12.30 -15.49
CA ILE A 515 -0.42 12.06 -16.88
C ILE A 515 -0.49 10.55 -17.13
N GLY A 516 -1.30 10.17 -18.10
CA GLY A 516 -1.51 8.78 -18.51
C GLY A 516 -1.87 8.73 -19.99
N GLN A 517 -1.64 7.57 -20.61
CA GLN A 517 -2.07 7.27 -21.98
C GLN A 517 -3.04 6.08 -21.95
N HIS A 518 -3.41 5.56 -23.13
CA HIS A 518 -4.29 4.39 -23.26
C HIS A 518 -3.68 3.13 -22.62
N THR A 519 -4.54 2.17 -22.26
CA THR A 519 -4.09 0.88 -21.69
C THR A 519 -3.18 0.14 -22.68
N GLY A 520 -2.02 -0.33 -22.21
CA GLY A 520 -1.00 -0.97 -23.03
C GLY A 520 0.00 -0.02 -23.70
N ALA A 521 -0.13 1.30 -23.52
CA ALA A 521 0.88 2.26 -23.96
C ALA A 521 2.27 1.98 -23.33
N ASP A 522 3.34 2.45 -23.96
CA ASP A 522 4.71 2.27 -23.47
C ASP A 522 4.97 3.08 -22.17
N PRO A 523 5.24 2.45 -21.01
CA PRO A 523 5.45 3.14 -19.75
C PRO A 523 6.53 4.22 -19.80
N ALA A 524 7.61 3.97 -20.55
CA ALA A 524 8.70 4.93 -20.71
C ALA A 524 8.26 6.19 -21.47
N SER A 525 7.33 6.07 -22.42
CA SER A 525 6.75 7.20 -23.15
C SER A 525 5.80 8.01 -22.26
N VAL A 526 4.94 7.35 -21.47
CA VAL A 526 4.04 8.03 -20.50
C VAL A 526 4.83 8.86 -19.51
N ILE A 527 5.93 8.33 -18.99
CA ILE A 527 6.76 9.03 -17.99
C ILE A 527 7.61 10.14 -18.64
N PHE A 528 8.04 9.97 -19.89
CA PHE A 528 8.69 11.03 -20.68
C PHE A 528 7.77 12.25 -20.83
N ASP A 529 6.51 12.01 -21.25
CA ASP A 529 5.49 13.06 -21.38
C ASP A 529 5.19 13.73 -20.03
N ALA A 530 5.19 12.96 -18.95
CA ALA A 530 4.97 13.48 -17.60
C ALA A 530 6.12 14.39 -17.14
N ILE A 531 7.38 14.04 -17.41
CA ILE A 531 8.53 14.91 -17.12
C ILE A 531 8.46 16.20 -17.95
N GLN A 532 8.14 16.10 -19.24
CA GLN A 532 7.96 17.27 -20.11
C GLN A 532 6.84 18.20 -19.60
N SER A 533 5.68 17.64 -19.26
CA SER A 533 4.52 18.36 -18.71
C SER A 533 4.84 19.02 -17.35
N ALA A 534 5.57 18.31 -16.48
CA ALA A 534 6.01 18.82 -15.19
C ALA A 534 7.04 19.97 -15.33
N LYS A 535 8.04 19.83 -16.21
CA LYS A 535 9.00 20.90 -16.53
C LYS A 535 8.27 22.14 -17.12
N ALA A 536 7.37 21.95 -18.07
CA ALA A 536 6.61 23.04 -18.71
C ALA A 536 5.68 23.79 -17.73
N LYS A 537 5.11 23.09 -16.73
CA LYS A 537 4.25 23.69 -15.70
C LYS A 537 5.02 24.15 -14.45
N GLY A 538 6.35 23.98 -14.40
CA GLY A 538 7.18 24.36 -13.25
C GLY A 538 6.90 23.57 -11.97
N VAL A 539 6.45 22.31 -12.09
CA VAL A 539 6.05 21.47 -10.95
C VAL A 539 7.25 21.09 -10.08
N ASP A 540 7.07 21.08 -8.76
CA ASP A 540 8.13 20.80 -7.80
C ASP A 540 8.42 19.30 -7.65
N VAL A 541 7.39 18.44 -7.63
CA VAL A 541 7.55 16.97 -7.47
C VAL A 541 6.76 16.20 -8.54
N LEU A 542 7.42 15.27 -9.22
CA LEU A 542 6.78 14.30 -10.10
C LEU A 542 6.93 12.90 -9.51
N ILE A 543 5.83 12.19 -9.28
CA ILE A 543 5.85 10.80 -8.80
C ILE A 543 5.34 9.88 -9.91
N ALA A 544 6.19 8.96 -10.38
CA ALA A 544 5.85 8.00 -11.42
C ALA A 544 5.56 6.61 -10.83
N ASP A 545 4.36 6.08 -11.05
CA ASP A 545 4.03 4.66 -10.77
C ASP A 545 4.59 3.75 -11.86
N THR A 546 4.81 2.47 -11.56
CA THR A 546 5.26 1.46 -12.53
C THR A 546 4.53 0.15 -12.38
N ALA A 547 4.57 -0.68 -13.43
CA ALA A 547 4.17 -2.08 -13.33
C ALA A 547 4.92 -2.81 -12.19
N GLY A 548 4.28 -3.83 -11.62
CA GLY A 548 4.82 -4.68 -10.55
C GLY A 548 4.63 -6.19 -10.78
N ARG A 549 4.53 -6.60 -12.05
CA ARG A 549 4.24 -7.99 -12.46
C ARG A 549 5.47 -8.91 -12.34
N LEU A 550 5.83 -9.29 -11.10
CA LEU A 550 7.05 -10.05 -10.79
C LEU A 550 7.17 -11.41 -11.51
N GLN A 551 6.06 -12.03 -11.92
CA GLN A 551 6.08 -13.34 -12.61
C GLN A 551 6.98 -13.35 -13.87
N ASN A 552 7.10 -12.21 -14.57
CA ASN A 552 7.96 -12.05 -15.74
C ASN A 552 9.19 -11.19 -15.40
N LYS A 553 9.96 -11.62 -14.37
CA LYS A 553 11.10 -10.86 -13.78
C LYS A 553 11.98 -10.16 -14.83
N ALA A 554 12.43 -10.88 -15.86
CA ALA A 554 13.32 -10.34 -16.88
C ALA A 554 12.69 -9.16 -17.66
N HIS A 555 11.43 -9.29 -18.10
CA HIS A 555 10.74 -8.23 -18.84
C HIS A 555 10.52 -7.00 -17.97
N LEU A 556 10.09 -7.19 -16.72
CA LEU A 556 9.89 -6.09 -15.77
C LEU A 556 11.19 -5.31 -15.51
N MET A 557 12.32 -6.01 -15.35
CA MET A 557 13.60 -5.34 -15.10
C MET A 557 14.13 -4.57 -16.33
N GLU A 558 13.95 -5.11 -17.54
CA GLU A 558 14.32 -4.37 -18.77
C GLU A 558 13.39 -3.17 -19.04
N GLU A 559 12.10 -3.28 -18.71
CA GLU A 559 11.14 -2.18 -18.75
C GLU A 559 11.54 -1.03 -17.80
N LEU A 560 11.92 -1.35 -16.55
CA LEU A 560 12.38 -0.37 -15.58
C LEU A 560 13.72 0.27 -16.00
N LYS A 561 14.67 -0.50 -16.52
CA LYS A 561 15.92 0.04 -17.12
C LYS A 561 15.63 0.96 -18.31
N LYS A 562 14.64 0.62 -19.14
CA LYS A 562 14.21 1.47 -20.27
C LYS A 562 13.62 2.79 -19.75
N ILE A 563 12.76 2.76 -18.73
CA ILE A 563 12.20 3.97 -18.09
C ILE A 563 13.35 4.87 -17.61
N VAL A 564 14.27 4.37 -16.78
CA VAL A 564 15.42 5.14 -16.26
C VAL A 564 16.26 5.72 -17.41
N ARG A 565 16.55 4.93 -18.46
CA ARG A 565 17.30 5.40 -19.63
C ARG A 565 16.57 6.51 -20.41
N VAL A 566 15.23 6.49 -20.43
CA VAL A 566 14.42 7.52 -21.10
C VAL A 566 14.33 8.79 -20.25
N MET A 567 14.19 8.67 -18.93
CA MET A 567 14.29 9.81 -18.00
C MET A 567 15.61 10.57 -18.19
N LYS A 568 16.73 9.85 -18.25
CA LYS A 568 18.07 10.42 -18.44
C LYS A 568 18.30 11.20 -19.75
N LYS A 569 17.37 11.12 -20.72
CA LYS A 569 17.42 11.96 -21.93
C LYS A 569 16.86 13.37 -21.70
N LEU A 570 16.02 13.56 -20.69
CA LEU A 570 15.40 14.84 -20.33
C LEU A 570 16.10 15.54 -19.17
N ASP A 571 16.78 14.76 -18.33
CA ASP A 571 17.49 15.23 -17.14
C ASP A 571 18.48 14.15 -16.69
N GLU A 572 19.79 14.41 -16.75
CA GLU A 572 20.83 13.39 -16.51
C GLU A 572 20.79 12.82 -15.08
N ASP A 573 20.31 13.64 -14.14
CA ASP A 573 20.12 13.32 -12.72
C ASP A 573 18.78 12.60 -12.44
N ALA A 574 17.87 12.49 -13.41
CA ALA A 574 16.59 11.81 -13.20
C ALA A 574 16.69 10.29 -13.43
N PRO A 575 15.95 9.47 -12.65
CA PRO A 575 15.17 9.86 -11.47
C PRO A 575 16.08 10.19 -10.26
N HIS A 576 15.70 11.22 -9.50
CA HIS A 576 16.44 11.68 -8.33
C HIS A 576 16.27 10.74 -7.14
N GLU A 577 15.14 10.03 -7.10
CA GLU A 577 14.88 8.95 -6.15
C GLU A 577 14.26 7.74 -6.89
N ILE A 578 14.85 6.57 -6.73
CA ILE A 578 14.26 5.27 -7.09
C ILE A 578 13.81 4.61 -5.79
N MET A 579 12.51 4.70 -5.54
CA MET A 579 11.85 4.27 -4.31
C MET A 579 11.24 2.88 -4.48
N LEU A 580 11.80 1.86 -3.82
CA LEU A 580 11.17 0.55 -3.78
C LEU A 580 10.14 0.49 -2.64
N THR A 581 8.90 0.12 -2.96
CA THR A 581 7.89 -0.22 -1.95
C THR A 581 7.92 -1.72 -1.67
N LEU A 582 7.99 -2.10 -0.39
CA LEU A 582 8.00 -3.46 0.11
C LEU A 582 6.87 -3.67 1.13
N ASP A 583 6.42 -4.92 1.28
CA ASP A 583 5.37 -5.32 2.21
C ASP A 583 5.96 -6.14 3.37
N ALA A 584 5.91 -5.58 4.58
CA ALA A 584 6.46 -6.20 5.79
C ALA A 584 5.78 -7.53 6.16
N SER A 585 4.53 -7.76 5.73
CA SER A 585 3.83 -9.03 5.98
C SER A 585 4.44 -10.20 5.22
N THR A 586 5.24 -9.94 4.17
CA THR A 586 5.82 -10.97 3.31
C THR A 586 7.13 -11.58 3.84
N GLY A 587 7.69 -11.04 4.93
CA GLY A 587 8.93 -11.55 5.55
C GLY A 587 10.12 -11.54 4.57
N GLN A 588 10.98 -12.56 4.61
CA GLN A 588 12.15 -12.70 3.73
C GLN A 588 11.89 -12.52 2.22
N ASN A 589 10.65 -12.67 1.74
CA ASN A 589 10.31 -12.34 0.35
C ASN A 589 10.63 -10.87 0.01
N ALA A 590 10.44 -9.93 0.95
CA ALA A 590 10.82 -8.53 0.77
C ALA A 590 12.34 -8.34 0.58
N VAL A 591 13.17 -9.10 1.30
CA VAL A 591 14.64 -9.11 1.13
C VAL A 591 15.02 -9.58 -0.28
N SER A 592 14.39 -10.66 -0.77
CA SER A 592 14.64 -11.16 -2.13
C SER A 592 14.21 -10.19 -3.23
N GLN A 593 13.13 -9.42 -3.00
CA GLN A 593 12.69 -8.37 -3.91
C GLN A 593 13.64 -7.17 -3.88
N ALA A 594 14.04 -6.70 -2.70
CA ALA A 594 15.02 -5.62 -2.55
C ALA A 594 16.30 -5.87 -3.34
N ARG A 595 16.86 -7.09 -3.23
CA ARG A 595 18.01 -7.54 -4.00
C ARG A 595 17.79 -7.42 -5.51
N LEU A 596 16.71 -8.03 -6.01
CA LEU A 596 16.41 -8.07 -7.46
C LEU A 596 16.20 -6.67 -8.07
N PHE A 597 15.46 -5.79 -7.39
CA PHE A 597 15.24 -4.43 -7.88
C PHE A 597 16.53 -3.58 -7.79
N ASN A 598 17.34 -3.76 -6.74
CA ASN A 598 18.61 -3.06 -6.61
C ASN A 598 19.62 -3.45 -7.69
N GLU A 599 19.76 -4.75 -7.98
CA GLU A 599 20.60 -5.26 -9.08
C GLU A 599 20.13 -4.77 -10.47
N ALA A 600 18.84 -4.47 -10.63
CA ALA A 600 18.27 -4.07 -11.91
C ALA A 600 18.36 -2.56 -12.21
N VAL A 601 18.10 -1.70 -11.22
CA VAL A 601 18.01 -0.23 -11.43
C VAL A 601 18.81 0.63 -10.46
N GLY A 602 19.35 0.06 -9.37
CA GLY A 602 20.03 0.83 -8.31
C GLY A 602 19.05 1.64 -7.47
N LEU A 603 18.68 1.12 -6.30
CA LEU A 603 17.70 1.77 -5.41
C LEU A 603 18.37 2.86 -4.57
N THR A 604 17.66 3.99 -4.38
CA THR A 604 18.14 5.10 -3.53
C THR A 604 17.31 5.27 -2.26
N GLY A 605 16.11 4.69 -2.22
CA GLY A 605 15.25 4.71 -1.05
C GLY A 605 14.29 3.52 -0.98
N LEU A 606 13.89 3.17 0.23
CA LEU A 606 12.92 2.11 0.53
C LEU A 606 11.71 2.67 1.28
N THR A 607 10.53 2.16 0.95
CA THR A 607 9.30 2.31 1.75
C THR A 607 8.80 0.94 2.20
N LEU A 608 8.65 0.73 3.50
CA LEU A 608 8.16 -0.54 4.06
C LEU A 608 6.73 -0.38 4.58
N THR A 609 5.76 -1.08 3.99
CA THR A 609 4.32 -0.95 4.29
C THR A 609 3.78 -2.12 5.10
N LYS A 610 2.53 -1.97 5.60
CA LYS A 610 1.76 -2.99 6.35
C LYS A 610 2.43 -3.50 7.62
N LEU A 611 3.21 -2.65 8.28
CA LEU A 611 3.84 -2.95 9.58
C LEU A 611 2.79 -3.12 10.69
N ASP A 612 1.61 -2.52 10.52
CA ASP A 612 0.45 -2.61 11.41
C ASP A 612 -0.25 -3.98 11.44
N GLY A 613 -0.18 -4.74 10.34
CA GLY A 613 -0.90 -6.01 10.22
C GLY A 613 -0.11 -7.25 10.66
N THR A 614 1.20 -7.12 10.92
CA THR A 614 2.14 -8.26 10.87
C THR A 614 2.96 -8.48 12.14
N ALA A 615 3.26 -9.74 12.42
CA ALA A 615 4.26 -10.15 13.41
C ALA A 615 5.68 -10.33 12.82
N LYS A 616 5.82 -10.15 11.50
CA LYS A 616 7.05 -10.33 10.71
C LYS A 616 7.83 -9.04 10.48
N GLY A 617 7.61 -8.02 11.32
CA GLY A 617 8.24 -6.70 11.17
C GLY A 617 9.76 -6.70 11.32
N GLY A 618 10.36 -7.79 11.83
CA GLY A 618 11.81 -7.96 11.93
C GLY A 618 12.54 -7.92 10.57
N VAL A 619 11.83 -8.11 9.47
CA VAL A 619 12.37 -7.97 8.11
C VAL A 619 13.02 -6.60 7.86
N ILE A 620 12.62 -5.55 8.59
CA ILE A 620 13.23 -4.22 8.50
C ILE A 620 14.74 -4.25 8.83
N PHE A 621 15.15 -5.06 9.80
CA PHE A 621 16.56 -5.22 10.19
C PHE A 621 17.35 -5.98 9.11
N ALA A 622 16.75 -7.02 8.52
CA ALA A 622 17.34 -7.78 7.41
C ALA A 622 17.63 -6.89 6.20
N ILE A 623 16.68 -6.00 5.88
CA ILE A 623 16.78 -5.05 4.76
C ILE A 623 17.83 -3.97 5.05
N ALA A 624 17.83 -3.41 6.26
CA ALA A 624 18.82 -2.41 6.66
C ALA A 624 20.25 -2.94 6.59
N ASP A 625 20.51 -4.11 7.21
CA ASP A 625 21.84 -4.68 7.33
C ASP A 625 22.42 -5.17 5.98
N GLN A 626 21.60 -5.80 5.13
CA GLN A 626 22.09 -6.39 3.88
C GLN A 626 22.30 -5.39 2.75
N PHE A 627 21.55 -4.28 2.72
CA PHE A 627 21.57 -3.37 1.57
C PHE A 627 22.12 -1.97 1.88
N GLY A 628 22.01 -1.47 3.12
CA GLY A 628 22.43 -0.10 3.46
C GLY A 628 21.68 1.02 2.70
N ILE A 629 20.60 0.70 1.99
CA ILE A 629 19.77 1.66 1.28
C ILE A 629 18.88 2.38 2.31
N PRO A 630 18.80 3.72 2.29
CA PRO A 630 17.93 4.48 3.18
C PRO A 630 16.49 3.97 3.22
N ILE A 631 15.99 3.70 4.42
CA ILE A 631 14.55 3.54 4.64
C ILE A 631 14.01 4.96 4.77
N ARG A 632 13.19 5.37 3.80
CA ARG A 632 12.65 6.73 3.72
C ARG A 632 11.34 6.83 4.47
N TYR A 633 10.50 5.80 4.34
CA TYR A 633 9.15 5.78 4.88
C TYR A 633 8.76 4.41 5.44
N ILE A 634 7.90 4.45 6.46
CA ILE A 634 7.18 3.30 6.98
C ILE A 634 5.66 3.53 6.89
N GLY A 635 4.92 2.51 6.47
CA GLY A 635 3.46 2.47 6.40
C GLY A 635 2.89 1.67 7.55
N VAL A 636 2.17 2.34 8.44
CA VAL A 636 1.70 1.84 9.75
C VAL A 636 0.18 1.91 9.90
N GLY A 637 -0.54 1.78 8.78
CA GLY A 637 -2.00 1.86 8.71
C GLY A 637 -2.51 2.30 7.33
N GLU A 638 -3.83 2.27 7.15
CA GLU A 638 -4.49 2.63 5.88
C GLU A 638 -4.70 4.14 5.71
N GLY A 639 -4.83 4.89 6.80
CA GLY A 639 -5.12 6.32 6.80
C GLY A 639 -4.04 7.17 6.12
N ILE A 640 -4.44 8.34 5.60
CA ILE A 640 -3.54 9.19 4.81
C ILE A 640 -2.32 9.68 5.61
N ASP A 641 -2.50 9.84 6.93
CA ASP A 641 -1.48 10.24 7.89
C ASP A 641 -0.62 9.05 8.40
N ASP A 642 -0.84 7.83 7.91
CA ASP A 642 -0.17 6.59 8.37
C ASP A 642 1.01 6.17 7.49
N LEU A 643 1.41 7.02 6.53
CA LEU A 643 2.75 6.98 5.95
C LEU A 643 3.65 7.96 6.71
N ARG A 644 4.72 7.47 7.32
CA ARG A 644 5.61 8.26 8.17
C ARG A 644 7.03 8.25 7.61
N PRO A 645 7.75 9.40 7.60
CA PRO A 645 9.19 9.39 7.44
C PRO A 645 9.79 8.44 8.48
N PHE A 646 10.74 7.60 8.06
CA PHE A 646 11.38 6.68 8.97
C PHE A 646 12.27 7.43 9.98
N LYS A 647 12.27 6.92 11.21
CA LYS A 647 13.09 7.37 12.33
C LYS A 647 13.54 6.14 13.11
N ALA A 648 14.84 5.88 13.17
CA ALA A 648 15.37 4.69 13.82
C ALA A 648 15.07 4.70 15.32
N ASP A 649 15.32 5.82 16.00
CA ASP A 649 15.09 5.99 17.43
C ASP A 649 13.61 5.76 17.81
N ASP A 650 12.68 6.48 17.15
CA ASP A 650 11.23 6.32 17.37
C ASP A 650 10.75 4.87 17.15
N PHE A 651 11.29 4.19 16.13
CA PHE A 651 10.93 2.81 15.78
C PHE A 651 11.44 1.83 16.83
N ILE A 652 12.70 1.96 17.25
CA ILE A 652 13.31 1.13 18.30
C ILE A 652 12.61 1.37 19.64
N GLU A 653 12.33 2.63 20.01
CA GLU A 653 11.62 2.94 21.25
C GLU A 653 10.20 2.37 21.23
N ALA A 654 9.48 2.48 20.11
CA ALA A 654 8.14 1.90 19.98
C ALA A 654 8.14 0.37 20.08
N LEU A 655 9.17 -0.28 19.53
CA LEU A 655 9.35 -1.74 19.50
C LEU A 655 9.80 -2.33 20.84
N PHE A 656 10.69 -1.65 21.56
CA PHE A 656 11.24 -2.10 22.85
C PHE A 656 10.54 -1.51 24.08
N ALA A 657 9.56 -0.62 23.89
CA ALA A 657 8.70 -0.15 24.97
C ALA A 657 8.02 -1.33 25.69
N ARG A 658 7.88 -1.23 27.01
CA ARG A 658 7.02 -2.13 27.78
C ARG A 658 5.55 -1.78 27.53
N GLU A 659 4.66 -2.69 27.90
CA GLU A 659 3.24 -2.36 28.10
C GLU A 659 3.12 -1.59 29.42
N ASP A 660 2.20 -0.63 29.47
CA ASP A 660 1.88 0.20 30.65
C ASP A 660 0.77 -0.47 31.49
#